data_AF-A4JRV1-F1
#
_entry.id   AF-A4JRV1-F1
#
_cell.length_a   1.000
_cell.length_b   1.000
_cell.length_c   1.000
_cell.angle_alpha   90.00
_cell.angle_beta   90.00
_cell.angle_gamma   90.00
#
_symmetry.space_group_name_H-M   'P 1'
#
loop_
_entity.id
_entity.type
_entity.pdbx_description
1 polymer ?
#
loop_
_entity_poly.entity_id
_entity_poly.type
_entity_poly.pdbx_seq_one_letter_code
_entity_poly.pdbx_strand_id
1 'polypeptide(L)'
;MTTISGNEAFWGSVKVSPAALTYINDSPTLVQQLLQYQSDFSKGLIDSFKVSDNEGTEFIASGVQVASNYRTWTPEMFVGELAHEIGHYMNQAADTAFTNRYEVSPNSPDAYSIDAMIGLHREGEAVYNNYVVQQEIFAKIGGKIYLAGALNVDGSSTGLQQMLDSQRSFDQTNGYTTGEDRNLLIEQAMAIYAKLPGSANGLPYYNYYGQVNGAKAPAQAPQLVNVFFTDPDATGNITTEKTTFTSGNFETQNFNNGVIVSSTLDDQFGKIISQTTYTHNADGSYSAEFTDGAGHETAVQNIASNGSYSVTQFSTSTGYETSQTNYNAAGTPLYKDDYNASSQLVTEEGYNAAGQEVTQKIIVPGTTHVSSTIFFDPTTGNETSEQHYGDSGLTTYQDDYNTSGQLISEEGYNSAGQKIDQLLVTPGTLHVYEKLLFDPSTGLETTQQNFNTSGQMTSQDNFNMSNQLVSQDDYNAAGQETDRLLVTPGTTNIYQKLIFDPTTGHETSAQNFDVSGHLTYQDDYNTSGQLITEESYNAAGQETTKKFLTPGTTHAETTYFFDTSNGSVNYVANYDASGNETLGTEYNSSGLRTVSHTFDTATGNESERNIYATPGSNTPTTSIYFRTTTRHETFQNDYDANGNQLSQENYDPEDGNLLSREILGGSVVTQQLLYTPGWQYASESINFLSNGSQSTHYYFNQSGQETRESIFNGSPTEVERLMYDTQTSKLVGDYKFYANGVLQNQTLFNSSGQELEYDEFNTAAQQIDRYDFNPGAQYAYNKYSFTAGTSYASFLTNFDQTSGHVTSETQFDPNTGKALSSSVDWNQFDQILNGGGSGSNVTSFIGGGGFPSGSGYIAFEGGSGSIFGGFGFSGSSEAALRSDVVANTLLDHLDLHDTRNGQAAFGQALDDARSAANATPGNDNGRPNVEGQWGKSELTWSLSNLDSTGHAFSSSTMAEYEQAVTQAFSAWSAQTGFVFKEVAAGSSADIQIDWNALDTASTGVVGFTSGHTTGTTITDAHIRLEDPTQTSLDGTLTYTGTQATLSQTALHEIGHALGLGDTTDARSVMYYALSDPNRTLDATDTLGAQAVGANHRTQAAGMAALMIQSMASFGAAPSASMPLYDPVRTAVHPMLAMPAH
;
A
#
# COMPACT_ATOMS: atom_id res chain seq x y z
N MET A 1 -68.24 -82.97 40.19
CA MET A 1 -67.75 -81.59 40.01
C MET A 1 -66.31 -81.68 39.59
N THR A 2 -65.93 -80.98 38.53
CA THR A 2 -64.53 -80.84 38.11
C THR A 2 -63.81 -80.05 39.20
N THR A 3 -62.67 -80.53 39.67
CA THR A 3 -61.86 -79.90 40.72
C THR A 3 -60.52 -79.46 40.14
N ILE A 4 -60.00 -78.32 40.59
CA ILE A 4 -58.64 -77.87 40.31
C ILE A 4 -57.66 -78.73 41.12
N SER A 5 -56.72 -79.37 40.43
CA SER A 5 -55.79 -80.37 40.97
C SER A 5 -54.42 -79.81 41.35
N GLY A 6 -54.08 -78.60 40.87
CA GLY A 6 -52.74 -78.02 40.98
C GLY A 6 -51.77 -78.50 39.90
N ASN A 7 -52.23 -79.37 39.00
CA ASN A 7 -51.44 -79.90 37.86
C ASN A 7 -51.90 -79.32 36.51
N GLU A 8 -52.84 -78.39 36.51
CA GLU A 8 -53.26 -77.68 35.31
C GLU A 8 -52.07 -76.96 34.66
N ALA A 9 -52.01 -76.96 33.32
CA ALA A 9 -50.85 -76.44 32.59
C ALA A 9 -50.70 -74.93 32.77
N PHE A 10 -51.80 -74.21 33.02
CA PHE A 10 -51.74 -72.78 33.28
C PHE A 10 -50.98 -72.42 34.56
N TRP A 11 -50.75 -73.33 35.52
CA TRP A 11 -50.00 -72.98 36.73
C TRP A 11 -48.54 -72.62 36.46
N GLY A 12 -47.97 -73.07 35.33
CA GLY A 12 -46.61 -72.73 34.92
C GLY A 12 -45.57 -72.93 36.04
N SER A 13 -44.91 -71.82 36.41
CA SER A 13 -43.89 -71.80 37.48
C SER A 13 -44.47 -71.65 38.89
N VAL A 14 -45.74 -71.29 39.02
CA VAL A 14 -46.44 -71.15 40.30
C VAL A 14 -46.80 -72.54 40.84
N LYS A 15 -46.61 -72.75 42.14
CA LYS A 15 -46.90 -74.03 42.82
C LYS A 15 -47.83 -73.79 44.00
N VAL A 16 -49.06 -74.30 43.88
CA VAL A 16 -50.13 -74.12 44.87
C VAL A 16 -50.02 -75.16 45.98
N SER A 17 -50.24 -74.76 47.22
CA SER A 17 -50.25 -75.69 48.36
C SER A 17 -51.55 -76.51 48.39
N PRO A 18 -51.54 -77.73 48.97
CA PRO A 18 -52.76 -78.54 49.12
C PRO A 18 -53.89 -77.83 49.91
N ALA A 19 -53.51 -76.99 50.88
CA ALA A 19 -54.46 -76.17 51.63
C ALA A 19 -55.10 -75.11 50.73
N ALA A 20 -54.31 -74.38 49.93
CA ALA A 20 -54.82 -73.40 48.98
C ALA A 20 -55.70 -74.05 47.90
N LEU A 21 -55.35 -75.25 47.42
CA LEU A 21 -56.21 -76.03 46.51
C LEU A 21 -57.56 -76.39 47.15
N THR A 22 -57.61 -76.60 48.47
CA THR A 22 -58.88 -76.85 49.17
C THR A 22 -59.76 -75.60 49.12
N TYR A 23 -59.21 -74.44 49.48
CA TYR A 23 -59.91 -73.15 49.37
C TYR A 23 -60.38 -72.85 47.94
N ILE A 24 -59.53 -73.08 46.93
CA ILE A 24 -59.90 -72.91 45.52
C ILE A 24 -61.11 -73.78 45.17
N ASN A 25 -61.09 -75.06 45.55
CA ASN A 25 -62.18 -76.01 45.25
C ASN A 25 -63.43 -75.83 46.10
N ASP A 26 -63.37 -74.99 47.13
CA ASP A 26 -64.51 -74.62 47.97
C ASP A 26 -65.36 -73.50 47.36
N SER A 27 -64.84 -72.79 46.35
CA SER A 27 -65.59 -71.81 45.54
C SER A 27 -65.93 -72.37 44.15
N PRO A 28 -67.21 -72.65 43.86
CA PRO A 28 -67.65 -72.98 42.51
C PRO A 28 -67.29 -71.92 41.47
N THR A 29 -67.31 -70.65 41.83
CA THR A 29 -66.96 -69.53 40.95
C THR A 29 -65.49 -69.58 40.55
N LEU A 30 -64.57 -69.63 41.51
CA LEU A 30 -63.13 -69.65 41.22
C LEU A 30 -62.72 -70.89 40.42
N VAL A 31 -63.31 -72.06 40.70
CA VAL A 31 -63.07 -73.28 39.91
C VAL A 31 -63.47 -73.07 38.44
N GLN A 32 -64.66 -72.50 38.18
CA GLN A 32 -65.11 -72.26 36.81
C GLN A 32 -64.21 -71.26 36.07
N GLN A 33 -63.77 -70.21 36.75
CA GLN A 33 -62.90 -69.19 36.17
C GLN A 33 -61.51 -69.74 35.85
N LEU A 34 -60.92 -70.55 36.72
CA LEU A 34 -59.63 -71.22 36.45
C LEU A 34 -59.74 -72.27 35.34
N LEU A 35 -60.90 -72.95 35.20
CA LEU A 35 -61.14 -73.84 34.07
C LEU A 35 -61.30 -73.07 32.75
N GLN A 36 -61.94 -71.89 32.79
CA GLN A 36 -62.00 -70.98 31.65
C GLN A 36 -60.60 -70.48 31.26
N TYR A 37 -59.80 -70.08 32.25
CA TYR A 37 -58.39 -69.71 32.07
C TYR A 37 -57.59 -70.85 31.42
N GLN A 38 -57.75 -72.09 31.90
CA GLN A 38 -57.13 -73.27 31.28
C GLN A 38 -57.56 -73.45 29.81
N SER A 39 -58.85 -73.25 29.51
CA SER A 39 -59.37 -73.34 28.15
C SER A 39 -58.69 -72.30 27.24
N ASP A 40 -58.58 -71.06 27.69
CA ASP A 40 -58.01 -69.99 26.88
C ASP A 40 -56.49 -70.08 26.77
N PHE A 41 -55.81 -70.58 27.82
CA PHE A 41 -54.39 -70.94 27.76
C PHE A 41 -54.15 -72.02 26.71
N SER A 42 -55.01 -73.05 26.67
CA SER A 42 -54.91 -74.14 25.69
C SER A 42 -55.14 -73.67 24.25
N LYS A 43 -55.82 -72.53 24.06
CA LYS A 43 -56.01 -71.87 22.76
C LYS A 43 -54.90 -70.86 22.43
N GLY A 44 -53.96 -70.62 23.34
CA GLY A 44 -52.90 -69.62 23.19
C GLY A 44 -53.40 -68.17 23.27
N LEU A 45 -54.55 -67.94 23.91
CA LEU A 45 -55.12 -66.61 24.10
C LEU A 45 -54.58 -65.90 25.35
N ILE A 46 -53.97 -66.67 26.26
CA ILE A 46 -53.40 -66.18 27.52
C ILE A 46 -52.20 -67.07 27.87
N ASP A 47 -51.23 -66.51 28.59
CA ASP A 47 -50.02 -67.18 29.07
C ASP A 47 -50.29 -67.98 30.34
N SER A 48 -49.36 -68.87 30.70
CA SER A 48 -49.38 -69.53 31.99
C SER A 48 -49.01 -68.55 33.10
N PHE A 49 -49.47 -68.82 34.32
CA PHE A 49 -49.03 -68.12 35.50
C PHE A 49 -47.52 -68.19 35.67
N LYS A 50 -46.95 -67.05 36.05
CA LYS A 50 -45.53 -66.92 36.33
C LYS A 50 -45.28 -66.29 37.68
N VAL A 51 -44.14 -66.62 38.28
CA VAL A 51 -43.63 -65.88 39.45
C VAL A 51 -43.03 -64.57 38.94
N SER A 52 -43.50 -63.44 39.46
CA SER A 52 -42.99 -62.10 39.13
C SER A 52 -41.62 -61.86 39.78
N ASP A 53 -40.80 -61.03 39.15
CA ASP A 53 -39.57 -60.49 39.76
C ASP A 53 -39.89 -59.34 40.75
N ASN A 54 -41.13 -58.84 40.74
CA ASN A 54 -41.64 -57.80 41.64
C ASN A 54 -42.30 -58.41 42.90
N GLU A 55 -42.56 -57.57 43.91
CA GLU A 55 -43.19 -58.00 45.18
C GLU A 55 -44.73 -58.12 45.11
N GLY A 56 -45.36 -57.73 44.00
CA GLY A 56 -46.81 -57.73 43.80
C GLY A 56 -47.33 -58.90 42.94
N THR A 57 -48.60 -59.25 43.15
CA THR A 57 -49.39 -60.14 42.27
C THR A 57 -50.24 -59.25 41.36
N GLU A 58 -50.27 -59.52 40.06
CA GLU A 58 -50.96 -58.70 39.07
C GLU A 58 -51.40 -59.51 37.85
N PHE A 59 -52.56 -59.18 37.28
CA PHE A 59 -52.95 -59.56 35.94
C PHE A 59 -52.39 -58.55 34.94
N ILE A 60 -51.44 -58.99 34.12
CA ILE A 60 -50.99 -58.21 32.97
C ILE A 60 -51.72 -58.67 31.72
N ALA A 61 -51.64 -57.88 30.64
CA ALA A 61 -52.33 -58.15 29.37
C ALA A 61 -52.15 -59.57 28.79
N SER A 62 -51.10 -60.30 29.19
CA SER A 62 -50.82 -61.66 28.74
C SER A 62 -51.13 -62.75 29.77
N GLY A 63 -51.35 -62.46 31.05
CA GLY A 63 -51.59 -63.49 32.07
C GLY A 63 -51.30 -63.05 33.50
N VAL A 64 -51.51 -63.94 34.48
CA VAL A 64 -51.30 -63.62 35.90
C VAL A 64 -49.84 -63.77 36.29
N GLN A 65 -49.28 -62.75 36.91
CA GLN A 65 -48.01 -62.82 37.63
C GLN A 65 -48.28 -62.89 39.14
N VAL A 66 -47.61 -63.82 39.81
CA VAL A 66 -47.74 -64.01 41.25
C VAL A 66 -46.47 -63.50 41.93
N ALA A 67 -46.60 -62.70 42.98
CA ALA A 67 -45.49 -62.13 43.74
C ALA A 67 -44.40 -63.15 44.08
N SER A 68 -43.12 -62.78 43.99
CA SER A 68 -41.99 -63.69 44.27
C SER A 68 -42.03 -64.33 45.67
N ASN A 69 -42.61 -63.61 46.65
CA ASN A 69 -42.73 -64.03 48.04
C ASN A 69 -43.99 -64.87 48.33
N TYR A 70 -44.85 -65.20 47.37
CA TYR A 70 -46.16 -65.85 47.60
C TYR A 70 -46.10 -67.15 48.42
N ARG A 71 -44.95 -67.81 48.47
CA ARG A 71 -44.73 -69.02 49.26
C ARG A 71 -44.75 -68.77 50.77
N THR A 72 -44.58 -67.53 51.22
CA THR A 72 -44.66 -67.13 52.63
C THR A 72 -46.10 -66.77 53.04
N TRP A 73 -47.00 -66.62 52.07
CA TRP A 73 -48.39 -66.23 52.31
C TRP A 73 -49.18 -67.39 52.90
N THR A 74 -50.21 -67.06 53.68
CA THR A 74 -51.18 -68.06 54.11
C THR A 74 -52.00 -68.54 52.91
N PRO A 75 -52.54 -69.77 52.94
CA PRO A 75 -53.45 -70.25 51.89
C PRO A 75 -54.60 -69.29 51.58
N GLU A 76 -55.15 -68.65 52.61
CA GLU A 76 -56.21 -67.64 52.53
C GLU A 76 -55.78 -66.38 51.78
N MET A 77 -54.53 -65.93 52.00
CA MET A 77 -53.98 -64.77 51.31
C MET A 77 -53.68 -65.08 49.84
N PHE A 78 -53.04 -66.22 49.57
CA PHE A 78 -52.78 -66.65 48.19
C PHE A 78 -54.06 -66.80 47.37
N VAL A 79 -55.10 -67.44 47.93
CA VAL A 79 -56.37 -67.63 47.20
C VAL A 79 -57.15 -66.32 47.07
N GLY A 80 -57.05 -65.41 48.04
CA GLY A 80 -57.60 -64.06 47.96
C GLY A 80 -57.01 -63.27 46.79
N GLU A 81 -55.70 -63.09 46.78
CA GLU A 81 -54.97 -62.38 45.71
C GLU A 81 -55.21 -63.02 44.34
N LEU A 82 -55.17 -64.35 44.26
CA LEU A 82 -55.47 -65.05 43.02
C LEU A 82 -56.90 -64.79 42.53
N ALA A 83 -57.88 -64.78 43.43
CA ALA A 83 -59.26 -64.49 43.07
C ALA A 83 -59.44 -63.06 42.56
N HIS A 84 -58.70 -62.09 43.10
CA HIS A 84 -58.65 -60.72 42.61
C HIS A 84 -58.11 -60.65 41.17
N GLU A 85 -56.93 -61.22 40.91
CA GLU A 85 -56.33 -61.17 39.56
C GLU A 85 -57.11 -61.95 38.52
N ILE A 86 -57.74 -63.06 38.92
CA ILE A 86 -58.68 -63.76 38.04
C ILE A 86 -59.91 -62.91 37.76
N GLY A 87 -60.31 -62.04 38.69
CA GLY A 87 -61.35 -61.04 38.47
C GLY A 87 -61.00 -60.10 37.32
N HIS A 88 -59.78 -59.56 37.30
CA HIS A 88 -59.27 -58.76 36.17
C HIS A 88 -59.35 -59.51 34.84
N TYR A 89 -58.90 -60.78 34.80
CA TYR A 89 -59.00 -61.62 33.61
C TYR A 89 -60.45 -61.82 33.12
N MET A 90 -61.37 -62.12 34.05
CA MET A 90 -62.76 -62.44 33.72
C MET A 90 -63.56 -61.20 33.29
N ASN A 91 -63.20 -60.01 33.79
CA ASN A 91 -63.97 -58.79 33.59
C ASN A 91 -63.44 -57.88 32.47
N GLN A 92 -62.39 -58.26 31.73
CA GLN A 92 -61.83 -57.46 30.62
C GLN A 92 -62.89 -56.88 29.64
N ALA A 93 -63.92 -57.66 29.31
CA ALA A 93 -65.01 -57.20 28.43
C ALA A 93 -65.92 -56.14 29.09
N ALA A 94 -66.20 -56.29 30.38
CA ALA A 94 -66.95 -55.32 31.17
C ALA A 94 -66.13 -54.03 31.35
N ASP A 95 -64.83 -54.16 31.64
CA ASP A 95 -63.90 -53.04 31.79
C ASP A 95 -63.74 -52.25 30.49
N THR A 96 -63.68 -52.95 29.35
CA THR A 96 -63.66 -52.31 28.02
C THR A 96 -64.97 -51.57 27.75
N ALA A 97 -66.12 -52.18 28.08
CA ALA A 97 -67.42 -51.54 27.89
C ALA A 97 -67.61 -50.32 28.80
N PHE A 98 -67.08 -50.36 30.03
CA PHE A 98 -67.07 -49.22 30.95
C PHE A 98 -66.13 -48.12 30.44
N THR A 99 -64.92 -48.47 30.00
CA THR A 99 -63.96 -47.53 29.40
C THR A 99 -64.59 -46.80 28.22
N ASN A 100 -65.10 -47.52 27.22
CA ASN A 100 -65.72 -46.93 26.02
C ASN A 100 -66.96 -46.06 26.34
N ARG A 101 -67.58 -46.25 27.50
CA ARG A 101 -68.76 -45.48 27.93
C ARG A 101 -68.38 -44.12 28.52
N TYR A 102 -67.26 -44.05 29.23
CA TYR A 102 -66.85 -42.89 30.02
C TYR A 102 -65.64 -42.14 29.46
N GLU A 103 -64.82 -42.79 28.62
CA GLU A 103 -63.57 -42.21 28.13
C GLU A 103 -63.81 -40.88 27.40
N VAL A 104 -62.87 -39.96 27.62
CA VAL A 104 -62.82 -38.66 26.96
C VAL A 104 -61.43 -38.45 26.38
N SER A 105 -61.26 -37.42 25.56
CA SER A 105 -59.92 -37.02 25.11
C SER A 105 -59.02 -36.77 26.33
N PRO A 106 -57.74 -37.18 26.33
CA PRO A 106 -56.81 -36.86 27.42
C PRO A 106 -56.57 -35.35 27.58
N ASN A 107 -56.92 -34.56 26.57
CA ASN A 107 -56.91 -33.10 26.61
C ASN A 107 -58.19 -32.50 27.24
N SER A 108 -59.19 -33.32 27.58
CA SER A 108 -60.40 -32.86 28.25
C SER A 108 -60.06 -32.32 29.65
N PRO A 109 -60.74 -31.27 30.14
CA PRO A 109 -60.46 -30.68 31.45
C PRO A 109 -60.57 -31.68 32.61
N ASP A 110 -61.58 -32.54 32.54
CA ASP A 110 -61.92 -33.52 33.57
C ASP A 110 -61.37 -34.94 33.27
N ALA A 111 -60.52 -35.10 32.24
CA ALA A 111 -60.02 -36.40 31.80
C ALA A 111 -59.30 -37.17 32.91
N TYR A 112 -58.55 -36.46 33.77
CA TYR A 112 -57.77 -37.08 34.84
C TYR A 112 -58.66 -37.83 35.85
N SER A 113 -59.76 -37.22 36.30
CA SER A 113 -60.68 -37.86 37.25
C SER A 113 -61.47 -38.99 36.57
N ILE A 114 -61.87 -38.81 35.31
CA ILE A 114 -62.54 -39.85 34.51
C ILE A 114 -61.64 -41.09 34.32
N ASP A 115 -60.38 -40.89 33.96
CA ASP A 115 -59.39 -41.97 33.84
C ASP A 115 -59.18 -42.67 35.19
N ALA A 116 -59.18 -41.91 36.29
CA ALA A 116 -59.12 -42.46 37.64
C ALA A 116 -60.34 -43.34 37.95
N MET A 117 -61.56 -42.86 37.68
CA MET A 117 -62.79 -43.62 37.83
C MET A 117 -62.79 -44.91 37.01
N ILE A 118 -62.36 -44.84 35.73
CA ILE A 118 -62.26 -46.02 34.85
C ILE A 118 -61.29 -47.05 35.44
N GLY A 119 -60.10 -46.63 35.87
CA GLY A 119 -59.14 -47.54 36.48
C GLY A 119 -59.62 -48.12 37.81
N LEU A 120 -60.26 -47.31 38.65
CA LEU A 120 -60.84 -47.76 39.91
C LEU A 120 -61.99 -48.74 39.71
N HIS A 121 -62.81 -48.58 38.66
CA HIS A 121 -63.85 -49.54 38.33
C HIS A 121 -63.27 -50.94 38.03
N ARG A 122 -62.14 -51.00 37.31
CA ARG A 122 -61.42 -52.27 37.04
C ARG A 122 -61.01 -52.97 38.33
N GLU A 123 -60.45 -52.20 39.27
CA GLU A 123 -60.12 -52.75 40.60
C GLU A 123 -61.37 -53.15 41.38
N GLY A 124 -62.45 -52.38 41.32
CA GLY A 124 -63.72 -52.71 41.96
C GLY A 124 -64.33 -54.03 41.45
N GLU A 125 -64.26 -54.26 40.13
CA GLU A 125 -64.67 -55.52 39.48
C GLU A 125 -63.86 -56.73 39.98
N ALA A 126 -62.54 -56.55 40.10
CA ALA A 126 -61.64 -57.57 40.64
C ALA A 126 -61.92 -57.86 42.13
N VAL A 127 -62.14 -56.82 42.94
CA VAL A 127 -62.51 -56.95 44.36
C VAL A 127 -63.86 -57.65 44.51
N TYR A 128 -64.85 -57.32 43.68
CA TYR A 128 -66.16 -57.98 43.71
C TYR A 128 -66.00 -59.47 43.43
N ASN A 129 -65.19 -59.84 42.43
CA ASN A 129 -64.89 -61.24 42.15
C ASN A 129 -64.28 -61.95 43.37
N ASN A 130 -63.26 -61.32 43.97
CA ASN A 130 -62.62 -61.82 45.19
C ASN A 130 -63.63 -61.97 46.34
N TYR A 131 -64.56 -61.02 46.50
CA TYR A 131 -65.61 -61.06 47.51
C TYR A 131 -66.60 -62.21 47.30
N VAL A 132 -67.08 -62.43 46.07
CA VAL A 132 -67.97 -63.56 45.75
C VAL A 132 -67.31 -64.88 46.09
N VAL A 133 -66.06 -65.08 45.66
CA VAL A 133 -65.26 -66.27 45.98
C VAL A 133 -65.11 -66.43 47.50
N GLN A 134 -64.83 -65.34 48.22
CA GLN A 134 -64.74 -65.37 49.67
C GLN A 134 -66.05 -65.80 50.33
N GLN A 135 -67.20 -65.26 49.90
CA GLN A 135 -68.50 -65.58 50.49
C GLN A 135 -68.89 -67.05 50.23
N GLU A 136 -68.59 -67.61 49.06
CA GLU A 136 -68.81 -69.03 48.77
C GLU A 136 -68.01 -69.95 49.69
N ILE A 137 -66.73 -69.63 49.89
CA ILE A 137 -65.85 -70.36 50.81
C ILE A 137 -66.35 -70.19 52.25
N PHE A 138 -66.65 -68.97 52.67
CA PHE A 138 -67.13 -68.67 54.01
C PHE A 138 -68.43 -69.41 54.34
N ALA A 139 -69.38 -69.49 53.39
CA ALA A 139 -70.61 -70.26 53.57
C ALA A 139 -70.35 -71.76 53.76
N LYS A 140 -69.26 -72.30 53.22
CA LYS A 140 -68.91 -73.72 53.28
C LYS A 140 -68.13 -74.11 54.54
N ILE A 141 -67.18 -73.28 54.96
CA ILE A 141 -66.21 -73.63 56.03
C ILE A 141 -66.15 -72.62 57.18
N GLY A 142 -66.85 -71.49 57.10
CA GLY A 142 -66.90 -70.46 58.14
C GLY A 142 -65.64 -69.58 58.25
N GLY A 143 -64.62 -69.79 57.40
CA GLY A 143 -63.41 -68.97 57.31
C GLY A 143 -63.44 -68.06 56.07
N LYS A 144 -62.91 -66.85 56.18
CA LYS A 144 -62.79 -65.89 55.07
C LYS A 144 -61.37 -65.93 54.48
N ILE A 145 -61.27 -66.00 53.15
CA ILE A 145 -60.01 -65.70 52.45
C ILE A 145 -59.68 -64.20 52.50
N TYR A 146 -58.47 -63.80 52.16
CA TYR A 146 -58.12 -62.37 52.08
C TYR A 146 -58.93 -61.67 50.97
N LEU A 147 -59.28 -60.40 51.19
CA LEU A 147 -59.71 -59.50 50.12
C LEU A 147 -58.52 -58.61 49.76
N ALA A 148 -58.13 -58.60 48.49
CA ALA A 148 -57.09 -57.70 47.99
C ALA A 148 -57.41 -56.25 48.39
N GLY A 149 -56.44 -55.58 49.02
CA GLY A 149 -56.60 -54.21 49.52
C GLY A 149 -57.32 -54.09 50.87
N ALA A 150 -57.62 -55.18 51.59
CA ALA A 150 -58.26 -55.10 52.91
C ALA A 150 -57.32 -54.69 54.05
N LEU A 151 -56.00 -54.75 53.83
CA LEU A 151 -54.98 -54.41 54.82
C LEU A 151 -54.00 -53.38 54.24
N ASN A 152 -53.62 -52.41 55.07
CA ASN A 152 -52.48 -51.53 54.82
C ASN A 152 -51.16 -52.31 54.95
N VAL A 153 -50.06 -51.70 54.50
CA VAL A 153 -48.70 -52.30 54.61
C VAL A 153 -48.33 -52.65 56.06
N ASP A 154 -48.83 -51.90 57.04
CA ASP A 154 -48.62 -52.14 58.47
C ASP A 154 -49.54 -53.24 59.07
N GLY A 155 -50.40 -53.84 58.26
CA GLY A 155 -51.36 -54.87 58.66
C GLY A 155 -52.63 -54.33 59.31
N SER A 156 -52.84 -53.00 59.36
CA SER A 156 -54.10 -52.40 59.81
C SER A 156 -55.19 -52.52 58.75
N SER A 157 -56.47 -52.55 59.15
CA SER A 157 -57.60 -52.66 58.21
C SER A 157 -57.78 -51.37 57.39
N THR A 158 -58.03 -51.52 56.09
CA THR A 158 -58.46 -50.41 55.20
C THR A 158 -59.95 -50.10 55.31
N GLY A 159 -60.71 -50.96 56.02
CA GLY A 159 -62.16 -50.89 56.12
C GLY A 159 -62.90 -51.62 55.00
N LEU A 160 -62.20 -52.11 53.95
CA LEU A 160 -62.81 -52.74 52.77
C LEU A 160 -63.77 -53.89 53.13
N GLN A 161 -63.31 -54.85 53.94
CA GLN A 161 -64.13 -55.99 54.36
C GLN A 161 -65.42 -55.56 55.08
N GLN A 162 -65.29 -54.61 56.01
CA GLN A 162 -66.42 -54.12 56.80
C GLN A 162 -67.42 -53.38 55.90
N MET A 163 -66.93 -52.60 54.94
CA MET A 163 -67.77 -51.86 54.00
C MET A 163 -68.58 -52.82 53.12
N LEU A 164 -67.92 -53.79 52.48
CA LEU A 164 -68.59 -54.74 51.59
C LEU A 164 -69.59 -55.63 52.33
N ASP A 165 -69.26 -56.13 53.53
CA ASP A 165 -70.20 -56.91 54.33
C ASP A 165 -71.42 -56.08 54.77
N SER A 166 -71.22 -54.81 55.09
CA SER A 166 -72.31 -53.91 55.49
C SER A 166 -73.21 -53.57 54.30
N GLN A 167 -72.61 -53.27 53.13
CA GLN A 167 -73.32 -53.01 51.88
C GLN A 167 -74.13 -54.24 51.46
N ARG A 168 -73.51 -55.42 51.40
CA ARG A 168 -74.19 -56.69 51.06
C ARG A 168 -75.36 -56.98 51.99
N SER A 169 -75.20 -56.73 53.29
CA SER A 169 -76.28 -56.93 54.26
C SER A 169 -77.43 -55.94 54.05
N PHE A 170 -77.10 -54.69 53.72
CA PHE A 170 -78.08 -53.66 53.38
C PHE A 170 -78.83 -54.02 52.10
N ASP A 171 -78.13 -54.43 51.04
CA ASP A 171 -78.71 -54.76 49.74
C ASP A 171 -79.70 -55.92 49.84
N GLN A 172 -79.31 -56.97 50.55
CA GLN A 172 -80.17 -58.12 50.83
C GLN A 172 -81.42 -57.74 51.64
N THR A 173 -81.27 -56.86 52.64
CA THR A 173 -82.38 -56.42 53.49
C THR A 173 -83.40 -55.58 52.71
N ASN A 174 -82.92 -54.81 51.73
CA ASN A 174 -83.75 -53.92 50.92
C ASN A 174 -84.24 -54.55 49.61
N GLY A 175 -83.89 -55.81 49.33
CA GLY A 175 -84.45 -56.58 48.22
C GLY A 175 -83.83 -56.29 46.86
N TYR A 176 -82.60 -55.77 46.82
CA TYR A 176 -81.86 -55.58 45.57
C TYR A 176 -81.58 -56.94 44.88
N THR A 177 -81.63 -56.93 43.56
CA THR A 177 -81.28 -58.08 42.71
C THR A 177 -79.78 -58.36 42.76
N THR A 178 -79.37 -59.55 42.33
CA THR A 178 -77.94 -59.92 42.28
C THR A 178 -77.12 -58.99 41.37
N GLY A 179 -77.73 -58.43 40.32
CA GLY A 179 -77.07 -57.47 39.44
C GLY A 179 -76.90 -56.10 40.11
N GLU A 180 -77.94 -55.62 40.80
CA GLU A 180 -77.88 -54.32 41.51
C GLU A 180 -76.88 -54.38 42.69
N ASP A 181 -76.93 -55.44 43.50
CA ASP A 181 -75.98 -55.68 44.58
C ASP A 181 -74.53 -55.76 44.09
N ARG A 182 -74.29 -56.39 42.93
CA ARG A 182 -72.97 -56.39 42.31
C ARG A 182 -72.46 -54.97 42.05
N ASN A 183 -73.27 -54.14 41.41
CA ASN A 183 -72.88 -52.80 41.01
C ASN A 183 -72.62 -51.91 42.23
N LEU A 184 -73.45 -52.00 43.27
CA LEU A 184 -73.27 -51.27 44.52
C LEU A 184 -72.00 -51.71 45.28
N LEU A 185 -71.69 -53.01 45.30
CA LEU A 185 -70.44 -53.51 45.90
C LEU A 185 -69.19 -53.04 45.16
N ILE A 186 -69.24 -52.98 43.82
CA ILE A 186 -68.15 -52.43 43.00
C ILE A 186 -67.95 -50.94 43.33
N GLU A 187 -69.03 -50.15 43.41
CA GLU A 187 -68.99 -48.74 43.78
C GLU A 187 -68.28 -48.51 45.14
N GLN A 188 -68.64 -49.31 46.16
CA GLN A 188 -68.00 -49.23 47.47
C GLN A 188 -66.52 -49.64 47.43
N ALA A 189 -66.15 -50.64 46.61
CA ALA A 189 -64.78 -51.06 46.43
C ALA A 189 -63.93 -49.94 45.76
N MET A 190 -64.46 -49.31 44.71
CA MET A 190 -63.83 -48.17 44.02
C MET A 190 -63.48 -47.04 44.99
N ALA A 191 -64.42 -46.65 45.87
CA ALA A 191 -64.23 -45.57 46.83
C ALA A 191 -63.13 -45.85 47.87
N ILE A 192 -62.93 -47.11 48.26
CA ILE A 192 -61.82 -47.50 49.14
C ILE A 192 -60.50 -47.50 48.34
N TYR A 193 -60.50 -48.12 47.16
CA TYR A 193 -59.31 -48.25 46.32
C TYR A 193 -58.73 -46.90 45.89
N ALA A 194 -59.58 -45.89 45.67
CA ALA A 194 -59.14 -44.53 45.33
C ALA A 194 -58.03 -43.99 46.25
N LYS A 195 -58.04 -44.40 47.53
CA LYS A 195 -57.11 -43.94 48.57
C LYS A 195 -55.94 -44.89 48.84
N LEU A 196 -55.99 -46.12 48.32
CA LEU A 196 -54.94 -47.11 48.56
C LEU A 196 -53.70 -46.79 47.71
N PRO A 197 -52.48 -46.99 48.23
CA PRO A 197 -51.27 -46.82 47.45
C PRO A 197 -51.20 -47.86 46.33
N GLY A 198 -50.98 -47.40 45.09
CA GLY A 198 -50.80 -48.23 43.91
C GLY A 198 -49.45 -48.94 43.86
N SER A 199 -49.44 -50.11 43.23
CA SER A 199 -48.33 -51.07 43.21
C SER A 199 -47.06 -50.58 42.50
N ALA A 200 -47.16 -49.63 41.57
CA ALA A 200 -46.03 -49.21 40.73
C ALA A 200 -45.21 -48.04 41.30
N ASN A 201 -45.85 -47.05 41.94
CA ASN A 201 -45.22 -45.76 42.29
C ASN A 201 -45.53 -45.25 43.72
N GLY A 202 -46.30 -46.00 44.52
CA GLY A 202 -46.67 -45.60 45.89
C GLY A 202 -47.69 -44.45 46.00
N LEU A 203 -48.13 -43.88 44.87
CA LEU A 203 -49.23 -42.91 44.80
C LEU A 203 -50.58 -43.59 45.00
N PRO A 204 -51.61 -42.91 45.54
CA PRO A 204 -52.98 -43.46 45.58
C PRO A 204 -53.45 -43.93 44.20
N TYR A 205 -54.24 -45.01 44.12
CA TYR A 205 -54.72 -45.56 42.84
C TYR A 205 -55.47 -44.53 41.99
N TYR A 206 -56.19 -43.60 42.61
CA TYR A 206 -56.80 -42.48 41.90
C TYR A 206 -55.78 -41.69 41.07
N ASN A 207 -54.66 -41.31 41.70
CA ASN A 207 -53.59 -40.56 41.04
C ASN A 207 -52.80 -41.43 40.06
N TYR A 208 -52.63 -42.70 40.38
CA TYR A 208 -51.99 -43.65 39.47
C TYR A 208 -52.76 -43.72 38.16
N TYR A 209 -54.07 -43.99 38.21
CA TYR A 209 -54.88 -44.15 37.00
C TYR A 209 -55.15 -42.84 36.27
N GLY A 210 -55.34 -41.72 36.98
CA GLY A 210 -55.65 -40.43 36.34
C GLY A 210 -54.59 -39.92 35.36
N GLN A 211 -53.34 -40.39 35.47
CA GLN A 211 -52.25 -40.01 34.56
C GLN A 211 -51.93 -41.07 33.48
N VAL A 212 -52.55 -42.26 33.51
CA VAL A 212 -52.17 -43.40 32.63
C VAL A 212 -52.34 -43.07 31.16
N ASN A 213 -53.38 -42.30 30.80
CA ASN A 213 -53.65 -41.93 29.40
C ASN A 213 -53.08 -40.55 29.01
N GLY A 214 -52.19 -39.99 29.84
CA GLY A 214 -51.54 -38.69 29.57
C GLY A 214 -52.39 -37.48 29.92
N ALA A 215 -53.53 -37.65 30.60
CA ALA A 215 -54.33 -36.56 31.12
C ALA A 215 -53.53 -35.73 32.15
N LYS A 216 -53.71 -34.41 32.11
CA LYS A 216 -53.01 -33.49 33.00
C LYS A 216 -53.69 -33.48 34.38
N ALA A 217 -52.90 -33.74 35.42
CA ALA A 217 -53.39 -33.68 36.79
C ALA A 217 -53.87 -32.25 37.14
N PRO A 218 -55.10 -32.07 37.67
CA PRO A 218 -55.52 -30.78 38.18
C PRO A 218 -54.63 -30.38 39.37
N ALA A 219 -54.47 -29.08 39.63
CA ALA A 219 -53.61 -28.57 40.69
C ALA A 219 -53.95 -29.15 42.08
N GLN A 220 -55.20 -29.55 42.26
CA GLN A 220 -55.77 -30.13 43.47
C GLN A 220 -55.55 -31.65 43.58
N ALA A 221 -55.23 -32.37 42.48
CA ALA A 221 -55.14 -33.83 42.44
C ALA A 221 -54.15 -34.49 43.43
N PRO A 222 -52.97 -33.92 43.78
CA PRO A 222 -52.04 -34.58 44.71
C PRO A 222 -52.55 -34.72 46.15
N GLN A 223 -53.74 -34.17 46.44
CA GLN A 223 -54.28 -33.94 47.78
C GLN A 223 -55.62 -34.63 47.99
N LEU A 224 -55.78 -35.86 47.52
CA LEU A 224 -57.03 -36.62 47.65
C LEU A 224 -57.36 -37.01 49.11
N VAL A 225 -58.60 -36.77 49.56
CA VAL A 225 -59.13 -37.25 50.84
C VAL A 225 -60.11 -38.40 50.64
N ASN A 226 -61.09 -38.23 49.75
CA ASN A 226 -62.08 -39.26 49.46
C ASN A 226 -62.71 -39.05 48.08
N VAL A 227 -63.18 -40.14 47.48
CA VAL A 227 -64.02 -40.12 46.27
C VAL A 227 -65.32 -40.85 46.59
N PHE A 228 -66.43 -40.30 46.12
CA PHE A 228 -67.74 -40.94 46.16
C PHE A 228 -68.24 -41.08 44.74
N PHE A 229 -68.65 -42.29 44.38
CA PHE A 229 -69.35 -42.56 43.13
C PHE A 229 -70.83 -42.71 43.45
N THR A 230 -71.71 -42.43 42.50
CA THR A 230 -73.16 -42.58 42.70
C THR A 230 -73.79 -43.20 41.48
N ASP A 231 -74.41 -44.36 41.66
CA ASP A 231 -75.28 -45.05 40.70
C ASP A 231 -76.68 -45.23 41.31
N PRO A 232 -77.59 -44.25 41.14
CA PRO A 232 -78.85 -44.18 41.88
C PRO A 232 -79.82 -45.32 41.57
N ASP A 233 -79.67 -45.95 40.40
CA ASP A 233 -80.51 -47.05 39.92
C ASP A 233 -79.79 -48.42 40.01
N ALA A 234 -78.56 -48.46 40.57
CA ALA A 234 -77.73 -49.65 40.69
C ALA A 234 -77.54 -50.42 39.37
N THR A 235 -77.43 -49.69 38.25
CA THR A 235 -77.36 -50.26 36.89
C THR A 235 -75.93 -50.52 36.39
N GLY A 236 -74.93 -50.14 37.17
CA GLY A 236 -73.53 -50.05 36.77
C GLY A 236 -73.21 -48.75 36.03
N ASN A 237 -74.13 -47.76 36.05
CA ASN A 237 -73.94 -46.46 35.44
C ASN A 237 -73.74 -45.41 36.52
N ILE A 238 -72.49 -45.03 36.75
CA ILE A 238 -72.13 -43.90 37.58
C ILE A 238 -72.70 -42.62 36.95
N THR A 239 -73.59 -41.94 37.67
CA THR A 239 -74.15 -40.63 37.28
C THR A 239 -73.39 -39.47 37.90
N THR A 240 -72.68 -39.71 39.00
CA THR A 240 -71.91 -38.66 39.68
C THR A 240 -70.63 -39.23 40.28
N GLU A 241 -69.54 -38.47 40.14
CA GLU A 241 -68.31 -38.65 40.90
C GLU A 241 -68.08 -37.39 41.75
N LYS A 242 -67.82 -37.56 43.04
CA LYS A 242 -67.53 -36.47 43.96
C LYS A 242 -66.19 -36.70 44.66
N THR A 243 -65.23 -35.85 44.34
CA THR A 243 -63.86 -35.93 44.83
C THR A 243 -63.61 -34.83 45.86
N THR A 244 -63.15 -35.19 47.06
CA THR A 244 -62.83 -34.24 48.15
C THR A 244 -61.33 -34.16 48.35
N PHE A 245 -60.80 -32.94 48.45
CA PHE A 245 -59.37 -32.69 48.60
C PHE A 245 -58.98 -32.26 50.03
N THR A 246 -57.70 -32.30 50.38
CA THR A 246 -57.23 -31.94 51.74
C THR A 246 -57.41 -30.46 52.07
N SER A 247 -57.66 -29.61 51.07
CA SER A 247 -58.09 -28.22 51.26
C SER A 247 -59.51 -28.09 51.82
N GLY A 248 -60.31 -29.16 51.78
CA GLY A 248 -61.73 -29.15 52.09
C GLY A 248 -62.62 -28.83 50.89
N ASN A 249 -62.06 -28.35 49.78
CA ASN A 249 -62.77 -28.18 48.52
C ASN A 249 -63.16 -29.54 47.95
N PHE A 250 -64.23 -29.58 47.16
CA PHE A 250 -64.66 -30.78 46.48
C PHE A 250 -65.04 -30.49 45.03
N GLU A 251 -64.70 -31.44 44.16
CA GLU A 251 -65.10 -31.47 42.75
C GLU A 251 -66.28 -32.44 42.60
N THR A 252 -67.29 -32.06 41.82
CA THR A 252 -68.44 -32.92 41.49
C THR A 252 -68.62 -33.00 39.98
N GLN A 253 -68.36 -34.17 39.41
CA GLN A 253 -68.59 -34.48 38.00
C GLN A 253 -69.91 -35.20 37.82
N ASN A 254 -70.69 -34.77 36.83
CA ASN A 254 -71.99 -35.35 36.52
C ASN A 254 -71.96 -35.97 35.13
N PHE A 255 -72.52 -37.17 35.02
CA PHE A 255 -72.57 -37.97 33.81
C PHE A 255 -74.03 -38.27 33.44
N ASN A 256 -74.30 -38.30 32.14
CA ASN A 256 -75.56 -38.76 31.58
C ASN A 256 -75.28 -39.93 30.62
N ASN A 257 -75.69 -41.14 30.99
CA ASN A 257 -75.42 -42.37 30.24
C ASN A 257 -73.93 -42.57 29.88
N GLY A 258 -73.03 -42.24 30.80
CA GLY A 258 -71.58 -42.35 30.59
C GLY A 258 -70.88 -41.09 30.11
N VAL A 259 -71.62 -40.16 29.51
CA VAL A 259 -71.03 -38.96 28.93
C VAL A 259 -71.01 -37.85 29.99
N ILE A 260 -69.85 -37.23 30.23
CA ILE A 260 -69.74 -36.09 31.14
C ILE A 260 -70.59 -34.90 30.62
N VAL A 261 -71.40 -34.32 31.50
CA VAL A 261 -72.28 -33.18 31.19
C VAL A 261 -71.90 -31.92 31.96
N SER A 262 -71.34 -32.05 33.17
CA SER A 262 -70.82 -30.91 33.92
C SER A 262 -69.83 -31.33 35.00
N SER A 263 -68.99 -30.40 35.43
CA SER A 263 -68.11 -30.51 36.59
C SER A 263 -68.20 -29.22 37.40
N THR A 264 -68.28 -29.30 38.74
CA THR A 264 -68.21 -28.12 39.62
C THR A 264 -67.09 -28.27 40.62
N LEU A 265 -66.30 -27.21 40.82
CA LEU A 265 -65.38 -27.11 41.95
C LEU A 265 -66.02 -26.20 43.00
N ASP A 266 -66.26 -26.74 44.17
CA ASP A 266 -66.88 -26.06 45.30
C ASP A 266 -65.88 -25.88 46.44
N ASP A 267 -66.01 -24.78 47.18
CA ASP A 267 -65.25 -24.58 48.41
C ASP A 267 -65.74 -25.51 49.54
N GLN A 268 -65.01 -25.53 50.65
CA GLN A 268 -65.36 -26.32 51.84
C GLN A 268 -66.76 -26.04 52.43
N PHE A 269 -67.45 -24.97 52.01
CA PHE A 269 -68.79 -24.59 52.45
C PHE A 269 -69.88 -24.88 51.40
N GLY A 270 -69.51 -25.42 50.23
CA GLY A 270 -70.43 -25.71 49.13
C GLY A 270 -70.77 -24.49 48.28
N LYS A 271 -69.91 -23.47 48.25
CA LYS A 271 -70.01 -22.37 47.28
C LYS A 271 -69.19 -22.71 46.05
N ILE A 272 -69.80 -22.60 44.87
CA ILE A 272 -69.14 -22.81 43.58
C ILE A 272 -67.99 -21.80 43.42
N ILE A 273 -66.81 -22.33 43.11
CA ILE A 273 -65.60 -21.60 42.72
C ILE A 273 -65.53 -21.50 41.19
N SER A 274 -65.80 -22.60 40.51
CA SER A 274 -65.86 -22.69 39.05
C SER A 274 -66.77 -23.83 38.61
N GLN A 275 -67.30 -23.72 37.39
CA GLN A 275 -68.12 -24.75 36.77
C GLN A 275 -67.71 -24.96 35.31
N THR A 276 -67.66 -26.22 34.89
CA THR A 276 -67.48 -26.65 33.50
C THR A 276 -68.77 -27.28 33.00
N THR A 277 -69.26 -26.87 31.83
CA THR A 277 -70.44 -27.47 31.17
C THR A 277 -70.05 -28.05 29.83
N TYR A 278 -70.50 -29.27 29.54
CA TYR A 278 -70.12 -30.01 28.34
C TYR A 278 -71.26 -30.10 27.33
N THR A 279 -70.96 -29.81 26.05
CA THR A 279 -71.89 -30.00 24.92
C THR A 279 -71.27 -30.92 23.88
N HIS A 280 -71.89 -32.07 23.63
CA HIS A 280 -71.37 -33.13 22.75
C HIS A 280 -72.07 -33.16 21.40
N ASN A 281 -71.28 -33.37 20.34
CA ASN A 281 -71.75 -33.53 18.97
C ASN A 281 -71.80 -35.01 18.57
N ALA A 282 -72.56 -35.31 17.50
CA ALA A 282 -72.73 -36.68 17.01
C ALA A 282 -71.46 -37.30 16.40
N ASP A 283 -70.47 -36.48 16.04
CA ASP A 283 -69.19 -36.91 15.46
C ASP A 283 -68.10 -37.21 16.49
N GLY A 284 -68.43 -37.11 17.78
CA GLY A 284 -67.50 -37.31 18.90
C GLY A 284 -66.71 -36.06 19.31
N SER A 285 -66.88 -34.92 18.63
CA SER A 285 -66.38 -33.64 19.11
C SER A 285 -67.26 -33.08 20.22
N TYR A 286 -66.70 -32.22 21.08
CA TYR A 286 -67.46 -31.58 22.16
C TYR A 286 -66.80 -30.27 22.61
N SER A 287 -67.57 -29.40 23.26
CA SER A 287 -67.08 -28.19 23.91
C SER A 287 -67.20 -28.29 25.43
N ALA A 288 -66.26 -27.66 26.14
CA ALA A 288 -66.26 -27.48 27.58
C ALA A 288 -66.24 -25.97 27.88
N GLU A 289 -67.35 -25.45 28.40
CA GLU A 289 -67.52 -24.04 28.76
C GLU A 289 -67.24 -23.85 30.25
N PHE A 290 -66.30 -22.96 30.57
CA PHE A 290 -65.84 -22.69 31.93
C PHE A 290 -66.42 -21.37 32.45
N THR A 291 -67.10 -21.42 33.59
CA THR A 291 -67.61 -20.23 34.28
C THR A 291 -66.99 -20.07 35.67
N ASP A 292 -66.84 -18.81 36.10
CA ASP A 292 -66.44 -18.49 37.48
C ASP A 292 -67.60 -18.71 38.47
N GLY A 293 -67.32 -18.61 39.77
CA GLY A 293 -68.34 -18.74 40.82
C GLY A 293 -69.45 -17.68 40.81
N ALA A 294 -69.37 -16.66 39.94
CA ALA A 294 -70.43 -15.69 39.69
C ALA A 294 -71.22 -16.00 38.40
N GLY A 295 -70.81 -17.01 37.63
CA GLY A 295 -71.45 -17.45 36.38
C GLY A 295 -70.96 -16.72 35.13
N HIS A 296 -69.85 -15.97 35.20
CA HIS A 296 -69.26 -15.37 34.01
C HIS A 296 -68.43 -16.40 33.26
N GLU A 297 -68.59 -16.45 31.93
CA GLU A 297 -67.75 -17.24 31.05
C GLU A 297 -66.29 -16.76 31.11
N THR A 298 -65.37 -17.69 31.33
CA THR A 298 -63.93 -17.43 31.52
C THR A 298 -63.10 -18.08 30.42
N ALA A 299 -63.56 -19.23 29.92
CA ALA A 299 -62.97 -19.90 28.77
C ALA A 299 -63.97 -20.86 28.11
N VAL A 300 -63.70 -21.20 26.85
CA VAL A 300 -64.31 -22.33 26.15
C VAL A 300 -63.20 -23.17 25.54
N GLN A 301 -63.22 -24.47 25.79
CA GLN A 301 -62.37 -25.42 25.11
C GLN A 301 -63.19 -26.22 24.12
N ASN A 302 -62.81 -26.19 22.84
CA ASN A 302 -63.44 -27.01 21.80
C ASN A 302 -62.52 -28.17 21.44
N ILE A 303 -62.99 -29.41 21.64
CA ILE A 303 -62.24 -30.63 21.38
C ILE A 303 -62.80 -31.28 20.12
N ALA A 304 -61.94 -31.46 19.11
CA ALA A 304 -62.28 -32.15 17.88
C ALA A 304 -62.22 -33.68 18.06
N SER A 305 -62.91 -34.42 17.19
CA SER A 305 -62.97 -35.90 17.22
C SER A 305 -61.62 -36.60 17.02
N ASN A 306 -60.61 -35.89 16.51
CA ASN A 306 -59.23 -36.38 16.40
C ASN A 306 -58.34 -36.05 17.62
N GLY A 307 -58.89 -35.43 18.66
CA GLY A 307 -58.18 -35.05 19.90
C GLY A 307 -57.48 -33.69 19.87
N SER A 308 -57.39 -33.02 18.71
CA SER A 308 -56.95 -31.62 18.64
C SER A 308 -57.98 -30.69 19.28
N TYR A 309 -57.55 -29.54 19.78
CA TYR A 309 -58.45 -28.65 20.52
C TYR A 309 -58.06 -27.18 20.43
N SER A 310 -59.01 -26.29 20.66
CA SER A 310 -58.76 -24.87 20.88
C SER A 310 -59.24 -24.44 22.27
N VAL A 311 -58.60 -23.42 22.83
CA VAL A 311 -59.01 -22.77 24.08
C VAL A 311 -59.18 -21.28 23.80
N THR A 312 -60.41 -20.78 23.91
CA THR A 312 -60.72 -19.35 23.87
C THR A 312 -60.88 -18.85 25.31
N GLN A 313 -60.24 -17.74 25.67
CA GLN A 313 -60.35 -17.11 26.98
C GLN A 313 -61.14 -15.80 26.91
N PHE A 314 -61.94 -15.51 27.94
CA PHE A 314 -62.81 -14.34 28.01
C PHE A 314 -62.49 -13.45 29.20
N SER A 315 -62.63 -12.14 29.02
CA SER A 315 -62.57 -11.16 30.11
C SER A 315 -63.83 -11.26 30.97
N THR A 316 -63.67 -11.54 32.26
CA THR A 316 -64.80 -11.61 33.22
C THR A 316 -65.51 -10.26 33.42
N SER A 317 -64.91 -9.15 32.97
CA SER A 317 -65.50 -7.81 33.10
C SER A 317 -66.35 -7.39 31.90
N THR A 318 -66.03 -7.89 30.69
CA THR A 318 -66.70 -7.48 29.44
C THR A 318 -67.37 -8.63 28.69
N GLY A 319 -66.98 -9.87 28.95
CA GLY A 319 -67.37 -11.06 28.20
C GLY A 319 -66.71 -11.16 26.81
N TYR A 320 -65.74 -10.29 26.50
CA TYR A 320 -65.04 -10.32 25.23
C TYR A 320 -63.88 -11.31 25.24
N GLU A 321 -63.62 -11.88 24.07
CA GLU A 321 -62.45 -12.73 23.83
C GLU A 321 -61.17 -11.95 24.10
N THR A 322 -60.22 -12.61 24.77
CA THR A 322 -58.92 -12.04 25.14
C THR A 322 -57.79 -12.80 24.46
N SER A 323 -57.94 -14.12 24.30
CA SER A 323 -57.04 -14.95 23.50
C SER A 323 -57.75 -16.20 22.98
N GLN A 324 -57.25 -16.75 21.89
CA GLN A 324 -57.59 -18.09 21.41
C GLN A 324 -56.29 -18.84 21.09
N THR A 325 -56.09 -20.03 21.64
CA THR A 325 -54.94 -20.88 21.33
C THR A 325 -55.38 -22.22 20.79
N ASN A 326 -54.78 -22.62 19.66
CA ASN A 326 -55.09 -23.88 19.00
C ASN A 326 -53.95 -24.87 19.19
N TYR A 327 -54.30 -26.11 19.54
CA TYR A 327 -53.38 -27.17 19.89
C TYR A 327 -53.59 -28.37 18.97
N ASN A 328 -52.52 -29.08 18.66
CA ASN A 328 -52.61 -30.41 18.06
C ASN A 328 -53.13 -31.46 19.07
N ALA A 329 -53.36 -32.69 18.63
CA ALA A 329 -53.84 -33.77 19.51
C ALA A 329 -52.87 -34.16 20.63
N ALA A 330 -51.57 -33.83 20.49
CA ALA A 330 -50.56 -34.06 21.52
C ALA A 330 -50.48 -32.91 22.56
N GLY A 331 -51.30 -31.86 22.41
CA GLY A 331 -51.30 -30.69 23.30
C GLY A 331 -50.18 -29.68 23.02
N THR A 332 -49.55 -29.72 21.84
CA THR A 332 -48.59 -28.71 21.39
C THR A 332 -49.33 -27.54 20.74
N PRO A 333 -49.05 -26.28 21.09
CA PRO A 333 -49.67 -25.13 20.44
C PRO A 333 -49.26 -25.05 18.96
N LEU A 334 -50.16 -24.57 18.12
CA LEU A 334 -49.97 -24.34 16.69
C LEU A 334 -50.00 -22.84 16.37
N TYR A 335 -51.00 -22.14 16.90
CA TYR A 335 -51.12 -20.70 16.82
C TYR A 335 -51.91 -20.15 18.02
N LYS A 336 -51.64 -18.88 18.35
CA LYS A 336 -52.33 -18.14 19.40
C LYS A 336 -52.67 -16.74 18.90
N ASP A 337 -53.94 -16.39 19.01
CA ASP A 337 -54.48 -15.09 18.67
C ASP A 337 -54.74 -14.33 19.98
N ASP A 338 -54.27 -13.09 20.12
CA ASP A 338 -54.67 -12.22 21.23
C ASP A 338 -55.51 -11.04 20.76
N TYR A 339 -56.44 -10.64 21.61
CA TYR A 339 -57.42 -9.60 21.32
C TYR A 339 -57.32 -8.47 22.33
N ASN A 340 -57.57 -7.24 21.87
CA ASN A 340 -57.65 -6.08 22.76
C ASN A 340 -58.95 -6.08 23.59
N ALA A 341 -59.10 -5.09 24.48
CA ALA A 341 -60.28 -4.94 25.34
C ALA A 341 -61.61 -4.71 24.60
N SER A 342 -61.61 -4.57 23.27
CA SER A 342 -62.80 -4.47 22.41
C SER A 342 -63.00 -5.71 21.52
N SER A 343 -62.32 -6.83 21.83
CA SER A 343 -62.38 -8.08 21.06
C SER A 343 -61.84 -7.95 19.63
N GLN A 344 -60.89 -7.04 19.38
CA GLN A 344 -60.23 -6.90 18.08
C GLN A 344 -58.86 -7.58 18.14
N LEU A 345 -58.55 -8.39 17.12
CA LEU A 345 -57.26 -9.08 16.99
C LEU A 345 -56.09 -8.07 16.97
N VAL A 346 -55.06 -8.34 17.77
CA VAL A 346 -53.86 -7.49 17.86
C VAL A 346 -52.57 -8.26 17.64
N THR A 347 -52.53 -9.56 17.97
CA THR A 347 -51.37 -10.41 17.72
C THR A 347 -51.79 -11.78 17.22
N GLU A 348 -51.02 -12.33 16.28
CA GLU A 348 -51.06 -13.74 15.87
C GLU A 348 -49.68 -14.36 16.09
N GLU A 349 -49.56 -15.32 17.00
CA GLU A 349 -48.35 -16.06 17.30
C GLU A 349 -48.40 -17.43 16.60
N GLY A 350 -47.31 -17.85 15.96
CA GLY A 350 -47.16 -19.13 15.28
C GLY A 350 -46.10 -20.00 15.93
N TYR A 351 -46.39 -21.28 16.11
CA TYR A 351 -45.54 -22.23 16.82
C TYR A 351 -45.07 -23.37 15.90
N ASN A 352 -43.85 -23.85 16.12
CA ASN A 352 -43.30 -25.00 15.41
C ASN A 352 -43.82 -26.33 16.00
N ALA A 353 -43.43 -27.47 15.39
CA ALA A 353 -43.84 -28.80 15.83
C ALA A 353 -43.36 -29.18 17.26
N ALA A 354 -42.37 -28.49 17.81
CA ALA A 354 -41.90 -28.66 19.19
C ALA A 354 -42.63 -27.73 20.19
N GLY A 355 -43.53 -26.86 19.71
CA GLY A 355 -44.28 -25.91 20.54
C GLY A 355 -43.51 -24.64 20.88
N GLN A 356 -42.47 -24.32 20.11
CA GLN A 356 -41.69 -23.10 20.26
C GLN A 356 -42.23 -22.04 19.31
N GLU A 357 -42.38 -20.82 19.80
CA GLU A 357 -42.78 -19.67 18.98
C GLU A 357 -41.74 -19.39 17.90
N VAL A 358 -42.18 -19.18 16.66
CA VAL A 358 -41.31 -18.90 15.50
C VAL A 358 -41.72 -17.64 14.75
N THR A 359 -42.93 -17.14 15.01
CA THR A 359 -43.45 -15.92 14.37
C THR A 359 -44.46 -15.23 15.27
N GLN A 360 -44.44 -13.90 15.29
CA GLN A 360 -45.48 -13.07 15.89
C GLN A 360 -45.84 -11.95 14.92
N LYS A 361 -47.11 -11.86 14.54
CA LYS A 361 -47.61 -10.74 13.73
C LYS A 361 -48.30 -9.74 14.63
N ILE A 362 -47.99 -8.45 14.47
CA ILE A 362 -48.69 -7.35 15.13
C ILE A 362 -49.71 -6.78 14.13
N ILE A 363 -50.96 -6.70 14.55
CA ILE A 363 -52.11 -6.36 13.68
C ILE A 363 -52.72 -5.05 14.15
N VAL A 364 -53.02 -4.17 13.19
CA VAL A 364 -53.70 -2.89 13.49
C VAL A 364 -55.14 -3.17 13.92
N PRO A 365 -55.54 -2.80 15.15
CA PRO A 365 -56.83 -3.18 15.71
C PRO A 365 -58.02 -2.79 14.82
N GLY A 366 -58.92 -3.74 14.60
CA GLY A 366 -60.12 -3.54 13.78
C GLY A 366 -59.88 -3.61 12.27
N THR A 367 -58.69 -4.04 11.83
CA THR A 367 -58.33 -4.22 10.43
C THR A 367 -57.74 -5.61 10.19
N THR A 368 -57.45 -5.95 8.93
CA THR A 368 -56.63 -7.12 8.56
C THR A 368 -55.18 -6.75 8.23
N HIS A 369 -54.78 -5.50 8.50
CA HIS A 369 -53.46 -5.01 8.19
C HIS A 369 -52.46 -5.39 9.29
N VAL A 370 -51.44 -6.15 8.90
CA VAL A 370 -50.28 -6.48 9.75
C VAL A 370 -49.33 -5.30 9.72
N SER A 371 -49.04 -4.69 10.87
CA SER A 371 -48.09 -3.58 10.98
C SER A 371 -46.64 -4.07 11.05
N SER A 372 -46.42 -5.21 11.70
CA SER A 372 -45.10 -5.86 11.73
C SER A 372 -45.18 -7.37 11.92
N THR A 373 -44.10 -8.07 11.56
CA THR A 373 -43.91 -9.49 11.84
C THR A 373 -42.53 -9.71 12.43
N ILE A 374 -42.48 -10.33 13.59
CA ILE A 374 -41.28 -10.71 14.31
C ILE A 374 -41.05 -12.20 14.09
N PHE A 375 -39.81 -12.59 13.79
CA PHE A 375 -39.38 -13.97 13.61
C PHE A 375 -38.44 -14.36 14.74
N PHE A 376 -38.58 -15.59 15.25
CA PHE A 376 -37.78 -16.09 16.37
C PHE A 376 -36.94 -17.30 15.99
N ASP A 377 -35.74 -17.39 16.57
CA ASP A 377 -34.91 -18.58 16.50
C ASP A 377 -35.55 -19.69 17.35
N PRO A 378 -35.85 -20.88 16.79
CA PRO A 378 -36.54 -21.93 17.54
C PRO A 378 -35.69 -22.54 18.65
N THR A 379 -34.36 -22.36 18.65
CA THR A 379 -33.49 -22.93 19.68
C THR A 379 -33.26 -22.01 20.86
N THR A 380 -33.11 -20.70 20.62
CA THR A 380 -32.82 -19.71 21.66
C THR A 380 -34.04 -18.90 22.08
N GLY A 381 -35.07 -18.80 21.23
CA GLY A 381 -36.23 -17.94 21.43
C GLY A 381 -35.94 -16.45 21.20
N ASN A 382 -34.74 -16.11 20.72
CA ASN A 382 -34.39 -14.73 20.41
C ASN A 382 -34.98 -14.31 19.07
N GLU A 383 -35.27 -13.02 18.92
CA GLU A 383 -35.64 -12.42 17.65
C GLU A 383 -34.51 -12.59 16.63
N THR A 384 -34.86 -12.95 15.40
CA THR A 384 -33.94 -13.08 14.26
C THR A 384 -34.21 -12.04 13.17
N SER A 385 -35.45 -11.56 13.07
CA SER A 385 -35.83 -10.51 12.13
C SER A 385 -37.13 -9.85 12.57
N GLU A 386 -37.25 -8.53 12.42
CA GLU A 386 -38.50 -7.78 12.56
C GLU A 386 -38.77 -7.01 11.26
N GLN A 387 -39.91 -7.27 10.63
CA GLN A 387 -40.34 -6.60 9.39
C GLN A 387 -41.53 -5.70 9.67
N HIS A 388 -41.45 -4.45 9.25
CA HIS A 388 -42.56 -3.49 9.33
C HIS A 388 -43.19 -3.28 7.95
N TYR A 389 -44.52 -3.17 7.93
CA TYR A 389 -45.28 -3.00 6.70
C TYR A 389 -46.06 -1.68 6.70
N GLY A 390 -46.11 -1.02 5.54
CA GLY A 390 -46.98 0.13 5.32
C GLY A 390 -48.41 -0.27 4.96
N ASP A 391 -49.31 0.70 4.78
CA ASP A 391 -50.74 0.48 4.46
C ASP A 391 -50.99 -0.40 3.22
N SER A 392 -50.02 -0.50 2.30
CA SER A 392 -50.08 -1.36 1.11
C SER A 392 -49.79 -2.85 1.41
N GLY A 393 -49.32 -3.17 2.62
CA GLY A 393 -48.84 -4.50 3.01
C GLY A 393 -47.42 -4.82 2.53
N LEU A 394 -46.71 -3.85 1.94
CA LEU A 394 -45.31 -3.99 1.55
C LEU A 394 -44.38 -3.58 2.69
N THR A 395 -43.23 -4.25 2.78
CA THR A 395 -42.19 -3.94 3.77
C THR A 395 -41.68 -2.52 3.57
N THR A 396 -41.58 -1.76 4.66
CA THR A 396 -41.01 -0.39 4.69
C THR A 396 -39.68 -0.35 5.42
N TYR A 397 -39.49 -1.25 6.38
CA TYR A 397 -38.29 -1.34 7.23
C TYR A 397 -38.12 -2.78 7.71
N GLN A 398 -36.89 -3.25 7.83
CA GLN A 398 -36.56 -4.56 8.39
C GLN A 398 -35.29 -4.49 9.22
N ASP A 399 -35.34 -5.06 10.42
CA ASP A 399 -34.19 -5.29 11.28
C ASP A 399 -33.85 -6.78 11.30
N ASP A 400 -32.57 -7.12 11.18
CA ASP A 400 -32.09 -8.49 11.28
C ASP A 400 -31.14 -8.66 12.47
N TYR A 401 -31.27 -9.79 13.14
CA TYR A 401 -30.55 -10.12 14.36
C TYR A 401 -29.83 -11.46 14.21
N ASN A 402 -28.67 -11.58 14.87
CA ASN A 402 -28.00 -12.88 14.98
C ASN A 402 -28.74 -13.81 15.98
N THR A 403 -28.35 -15.08 16.06
CA THR A 403 -28.99 -16.08 16.95
C THR A 403 -28.92 -15.74 18.45
N SER A 404 -28.07 -14.77 18.84
CA SER A 404 -27.95 -14.24 20.19
C SER A 404 -28.83 -13.00 20.44
N GLY A 405 -29.66 -12.58 19.47
CA GLY A 405 -30.55 -11.42 19.57
C GLY A 405 -29.82 -10.08 19.43
N GLN A 406 -28.69 -10.03 18.73
CA GLN A 406 -27.95 -8.78 18.49
C GLN A 406 -28.17 -8.31 17.05
N LEU A 407 -28.50 -7.02 16.88
CA LEU A 407 -28.70 -6.38 15.58
C LEU A 407 -27.46 -6.54 14.68
N ILE A 408 -27.68 -6.94 13.43
CA ILE A 408 -26.63 -7.11 12.41
C ILE A 408 -26.90 -6.29 11.15
N SER A 409 -28.15 -6.00 10.83
CA SER A 409 -28.49 -5.06 9.76
C SER A 409 -29.83 -4.40 9.95
N GLU A 410 -29.95 -3.21 9.39
CA GLU A 410 -31.20 -2.44 9.25
C GLU A 410 -31.41 -2.16 7.75
N GLU A 411 -32.61 -2.37 7.22
CA GLU A 411 -32.91 -2.23 5.80
C GLU A 411 -34.11 -1.30 5.58
N GLY A 412 -33.93 -0.26 4.78
CA GLY A 412 -34.98 0.67 4.37
C GLY A 412 -35.59 0.30 3.02
N TYR A 413 -36.91 0.47 2.88
CA TYR A 413 -37.66 0.17 1.66
C TYR A 413 -38.54 1.35 1.21
N ASN A 414 -38.68 1.54 -0.10
CA ASN A 414 -39.59 2.53 -0.68
C ASN A 414 -41.06 2.05 -0.69
N SER A 415 -41.98 2.93 -1.12
CA SER A 415 -43.42 2.62 -1.21
C SER A 415 -43.79 1.52 -2.22
N ALA A 416 -42.87 1.13 -3.11
CA ALA A 416 -43.01 0.00 -4.02
C ALA A 416 -42.41 -1.31 -3.45
N GLY A 417 -41.89 -1.29 -2.23
CA GLY A 417 -41.26 -2.45 -1.58
C GLY A 417 -39.86 -2.77 -2.10
N GLN A 418 -39.18 -1.80 -2.72
CA GLN A 418 -37.80 -1.94 -3.18
C GLN A 418 -36.85 -1.36 -2.12
N LYS A 419 -35.76 -2.09 -1.82
CA LYS A 419 -34.72 -1.65 -0.90
C LYS A 419 -34.10 -0.32 -1.39
N ILE A 420 -33.89 0.63 -0.49
CA ILE A 420 -33.27 1.95 -0.76
C ILE A 420 -31.97 2.16 0.00
N ASP A 421 -31.83 1.53 1.16
CA ASP A 421 -30.60 1.49 1.93
C ASP A 421 -30.50 0.22 2.77
N GLN A 422 -29.28 -0.13 3.16
CA GLN A 422 -28.98 -1.17 4.13
C GLN A 422 -27.78 -0.74 4.98
N LEU A 423 -27.95 -0.78 6.30
CA LEU A 423 -26.90 -0.53 7.28
C LEU A 423 -26.43 -1.89 7.83
N LEU A 424 -25.12 -2.14 7.84
CA LEU A 424 -24.55 -3.32 8.48
C LEU A 424 -23.86 -2.89 9.79
N VAL A 425 -24.24 -3.57 10.88
CA VAL A 425 -23.92 -3.19 12.25
C VAL A 425 -23.00 -4.23 12.88
N THR A 426 -22.02 -3.78 13.65
CA THR A 426 -21.16 -4.68 14.44
C THR A 426 -21.98 -5.30 15.57
N PRO A 427 -22.12 -6.65 15.65
CA PRO A 427 -22.98 -7.31 16.63
C PRO A 427 -22.66 -6.91 18.07
N GLY A 428 -23.70 -6.57 18.84
CA GLY A 428 -23.58 -6.15 20.23
C GLY A 428 -23.20 -4.67 20.42
N THR A 429 -23.16 -3.88 19.35
CA THR A 429 -22.94 -2.43 19.36
C THR A 429 -24.00 -1.70 18.53
N LEU A 430 -23.92 -0.37 18.47
CA LEU A 430 -24.70 0.47 17.53
C LEU A 430 -23.81 1.01 16.39
N HIS A 431 -22.66 0.38 16.16
CA HIS A 431 -21.67 0.86 15.21
C HIS A 431 -21.93 0.29 13.81
N VAL A 432 -22.36 1.14 12.89
CA VAL A 432 -22.45 0.84 11.45
C VAL A 432 -21.04 0.81 10.86
N TYR A 433 -20.62 -0.33 10.33
CA TYR A 433 -19.33 -0.46 9.63
C TYR A 433 -19.46 -0.33 8.12
N GLU A 434 -20.66 -0.51 7.57
CA GLU A 434 -20.95 -0.44 6.14
C GLU A 434 -22.38 0.04 5.89
N LYS A 435 -22.56 0.90 4.89
CA LYS A 435 -23.87 1.38 4.40
C LYS A 435 -23.95 1.22 2.89
N LEU A 436 -25.00 0.55 2.44
CA LEU A 436 -25.34 0.36 1.03
C LEU A 436 -26.52 1.26 0.68
N LEU A 437 -26.49 1.88 -0.49
CA LEU A 437 -27.56 2.71 -1.06
C LEU A 437 -27.98 2.11 -2.39
N PHE A 438 -29.27 2.12 -2.68
CA PHE A 438 -29.85 1.49 -3.87
C PHE A 438 -30.66 2.48 -4.69
N ASP A 439 -30.65 2.32 -6.00
CA ASP A 439 -31.51 3.08 -6.91
C ASP A 439 -32.97 2.67 -6.68
N PRO A 440 -33.88 3.61 -6.35
CA PRO A 440 -35.24 3.30 -5.97
C PRO A 440 -36.10 2.81 -7.14
N SER A 441 -35.62 2.82 -8.39
CA SER A 441 -36.38 2.35 -9.55
C SER A 441 -35.97 0.94 -9.99
N THR A 442 -34.69 0.61 -9.89
CA THR A 442 -34.09 -0.65 -10.35
C THR A 442 -33.78 -1.62 -9.20
N GLY A 443 -33.60 -1.12 -7.97
CA GLY A 443 -33.12 -1.90 -6.82
C GLY A 443 -31.65 -2.29 -6.90
N LEU A 444 -30.90 -1.72 -7.85
CA LEU A 444 -29.46 -1.94 -7.98
C LEU A 444 -28.70 -1.00 -7.04
N GLU A 445 -27.59 -1.49 -6.52
CA GLU A 445 -26.69 -0.71 -5.67
C GLU A 445 -26.11 0.50 -6.43
N THR A 446 -26.11 1.66 -5.79
CA THR A 446 -25.58 2.92 -6.33
C THR A 446 -24.38 3.42 -5.55
N THR A 447 -24.29 3.09 -4.26
CA THR A 447 -23.19 3.52 -3.40
C THR A 447 -22.96 2.53 -2.26
N GLN A 448 -21.70 2.24 -1.97
CA GLN A 448 -21.24 1.51 -0.79
C GLN A 448 -20.33 2.42 0.03
N GLN A 449 -20.60 2.58 1.33
CA GLN A 449 -19.82 3.43 2.24
C GLN A 449 -19.30 2.59 3.40
N ASN A 450 -17.99 2.64 3.64
CA ASN A 450 -17.34 1.91 4.73
C ASN A 450 -16.91 2.85 5.85
N PHE A 451 -17.09 2.46 7.11
CA PHE A 451 -16.82 3.28 8.28
C PHE A 451 -15.82 2.63 9.23
N ASN A 452 -14.98 3.44 9.85
CA ASN A 452 -14.12 3.00 10.95
C ASN A 452 -14.89 2.90 12.27
N THR A 453 -14.29 2.32 13.31
CA THR A 453 -14.92 2.14 14.64
C THR A 453 -15.39 3.42 15.35
N SER A 454 -14.96 4.61 14.90
CA SER A 454 -15.43 5.92 15.39
C SER A 454 -16.59 6.50 14.57
N GLY A 455 -17.08 5.79 13.54
CA GLY A 455 -18.18 6.22 12.68
C GLY A 455 -17.78 7.20 11.57
N GLN A 456 -16.48 7.33 11.28
CA GLN A 456 -15.99 8.15 10.17
C GLN A 456 -15.85 7.28 8.92
N MET A 457 -16.24 7.83 7.77
CA MET A 457 -16.10 7.15 6.47
C MET A 457 -14.63 6.91 6.15
N THR A 458 -14.32 5.76 5.56
CA THR A 458 -12.98 5.30 5.18
C THR A 458 -12.86 5.04 3.69
N SER A 459 -13.94 4.58 3.06
CA SER A 459 -14.05 4.55 1.60
C SER A 459 -15.50 4.67 1.16
N GLN A 460 -15.70 5.11 -0.09
CA GLN A 460 -16.98 5.12 -0.78
C GLN A 460 -16.81 4.63 -2.22
N ASP A 461 -17.51 3.56 -2.58
CA ASP A 461 -17.58 3.06 -3.95
C ASP A 461 -18.90 3.54 -4.59
N ASN A 462 -18.81 4.16 -5.77
CA ASN A 462 -19.94 4.71 -6.51
C ASN A 462 -20.21 3.88 -7.77
N PHE A 463 -21.47 3.53 -8.03
CA PHE A 463 -21.90 2.71 -9.17
C PHE A 463 -22.84 3.46 -10.10
N ASN A 464 -22.81 3.12 -11.39
CA ASN A 464 -23.79 3.61 -12.36
C ASN A 464 -25.12 2.83 -12.31
N MET A 465 -26.12 3.26 -13.08
CA MET A 465 -27.45 2.62 -13.17
C MET A 465 -27.45 1.17 -13.71
N SER A 466 -26.29 0.64 -14.13
CA SER A 466 -26.10 -0.75 -14.56
C SER A 466 -25.29 -1.57 -13.55
N ASN A 467 -25.12 -1.06 -12.33
CA ASN A 467 -24.34 -1.67 -11.25
C ASN A 467 -22.86 -1.88 -11.62
N GLN A 468 -22.25 -0.89 -12.25
CA GLN A 468 -20.82 -0.89 -12.60
C GLN A 468 -20.12 0.24 -11.85
N LEU A 469 -18.97 -0.07 -11.23
CA LEU A 469 -18.14 0.89 -10.51
C LEU A 469 -17.71 2.04 -11.43
N VAL A 470 -17.89 3.29 -10.95
CA VAL A 470 -17.50 4.52 -11.66
C VAL A 470 -16.51 5.36 -10.88
N SER A 471 -16.55 5.33 -9.55
CA SER A 471 -15.46 5.85 -8.73
C SER A 471 -15.31 5.13 -7.40
N GLN A 472 -14.11 5.25 -6.83
CA GLN A 472 -13.77 4.84 -5.47
C GLN A 472 -13.09 6.02 -4.78
N ASP A 473 -13.64 6.47 -3.67
CA ASP A 473 -13.23 7.65 -2.93
C ASP A 473 -12.69 7.19 -1.57
N ASP A 474 -11.43 7.47 -1.26
CA ASP A 474 -10.74 7.02 -0.05
C ASP A 474 -10.60 8.16 0.98
N TYR A 475 -10.83 7.84 2.26
CA TYR A 475 -10.82 8.82 3.35
C TYR A 475 -9.80 8.44 4.43
N ASN A 476 -9.16 9.45 5.02
CA ASN A 476 -8.27 9.24 6.16
C ASN A 476 -9.06 8.90 7.45
N ALA A 477 -8.34 8.58 8.52
CA ALA A 477 -8.95 8.24 9.81
C ALA A 477 -9.79 9.36 10.45
N ALA A 478 -9.68 10.62 9.98
CA ALA A 478 -10.51 11.74 10.42
C ALA A 478 -11.79 11.90 9.57
N GLY A 479 -11.97 11.13 8.51
CA GLY A 479 -13.09 11.22 7.57
C GLY A 479 -12.89 12.27 6.47
N GLN A 480 -11.66 12.62 6.13
CA GLN A 480 -11.32 13.58 5.08
C GLN A 480 -10.87 12.84 3.83
N GLU A 481 -11.40 13.20 2.66
CA GLU A 481 -11.07 12.59 1.37
C GLU A 481 -9.57 12.78 1.07
N THR A 482 -8.93 11.72 0.57
CA THR A 482 -7.49 11.66 0.28
C THR A 482 -7.22 11.33 -1.17
N ASP A 483 -7.94 10.36 -1.73
CA ASP A 483 -7.82 9.94 -3.12
C ASP A 483 -9.21 9.71 -3.71
N ARG A 484 -9.37 9.97 -5.01
CA ARG A 484 -10.53 9.56 -5.81
C ARG A 484 -10.07 8.88 -7.10
N LEU A 485 -10.46 7.63 -7.29
CA LEU A 485 -10.18 6.84 -8.47
C LEU A 485 -11.42 6.82 -9.37
N LEU A 486 -11.33 7.33 -10.60
CA LEU A 486 -12.39 7.26 -11.59
C LEU A 486 -12.14 6.06 -12.52
N VAL A 487 -13.13 5.19 -12.63
CA VAL A 487 -13.03 3.87 -13.26
C VAL A 487 -13.87 3.83 -14.53
N THR A 488 -13.35 3.18 -15.58
CA THR A 488 -14.10 2.96 -16.81
C THR A 488 -15.21 1.94 -16.53
N PRO A 489 -16.51 2.30 -16.71
CA PRO A 489 -17.62 1.42 -16.34
C PRO A 489 -17.53 0.03 -16.97
N GLY A 490 -17.69 -1.01 -16.16
CA GLY A 490 -17.64 -2.41 -16.60
C GLY A 490 -16.23 -2.99 -16.71
N THR A 491 -15.21 -2.27 -16.25
CA THR A 491 -13.81 -2.71 -16.21
C THR A 491 -13.19 -2.41 -14.83
N THR A 492 -11.94 -2.83 -14.62
CA THR A 492 -11.12 -2.42 -13.47
C THR A 492 -10.12 -1.31 -13.82
N ASN A 493 -10.25 -0.70 -15.00
CA ASN A 493 -9.29 0.28 -15.50
C ASN A 493 -9.62 1.67 -14.96
N ILE A 494 -8.71 2.21 -14.15
CA ILE A 494 -8.73 3.60 -13.69
C ILE A 494 -8.32 4.47 -14.87
N TYR A 495 -9.15 5.45 -15.25
CA TYR A 495 -8.79 6.42 -16.30
C TYR A 495 -8.33 7.75 -15.70
N GLN A 496 -8.65 8.02 -14.43
CA GLN A 496 -8.19 9.20 -13.72
C GLN A 496 -8.06 8.94 -12.21
N LYS A 497 -7.00 9.45 -11.57
CA LYS A 497 -6.82 9.51 -10.12
C LYS A 497 -6.67 10.97 -9.69
N LEU A 498 -7.47 11.40 -8.72
CA LEU A 498 -7.36 12.70 -8.06
C LEU A 498 -6.83 12.50 -6.64
N ILE A 499 -5.93 13.36 -6.19
CA ILE A 499 -5.31 13.32 -4.86
C ILE A 499 -5.59 14.64 -4.15
N PHE A 500 -6.03 14.59 -2.89
CA PHE A 500 -6.48 15.76 -2.14
C PHE A 500 -5.60 16.05 -0.91
N ASP A 501 -5.41 17.32 -0.59
CA ASP A 501 -4.85 17.74 0.69
C ASP A 501 -5.93 17.54 1.78
N PRO A 502 -5.69 16.68 2.80
CA PRO A 502 -6.71 16.38 3.80
C PRO A 502 -7.05 17.57 4.71
N THR A 503 -6.20 18.59 4.79
CA THR A 503 -6.43 19.78 5.62
C THR A 503 -7.25 20.86 4.92
N THR A 504 -7.06 21.06 3.62
CA THR A 504 -7.77 22.10 2.84
C THR A 504 -8.90 21.55 1.98
N GLY A 505 -8.85 20.26 1.62
CA GLY A 505 -9.76 19.61 0.67
C GLY A 505 -9.49 19.97 -0.79
N HIS A 506 -8.41 20.71 -1.07
CA HIS A 506 -8.01 21.03 -2.44
C HIS A 506 -7.31 19.86 -3.12
N GLU A 507 -7.54 19.70 -4.42
CA GLU A 507 -6.77 18.80 -5.27
C GLU A 507 -5.30 19.22 -5.23
N THR A 508 -4.41 18.23 -5.09
CA THR A 508 -2.95 18.37 -5.08
C THR A 508 -2.31 17.69 -6.29
N SER A 509 -2.96 16.68 -6.86
CA SER A 509 -2.55 16.05 -8.10
C SER A 509 -3.74 15.44 -8.85
N ALA A 510 -3.74 15.52 -10.17
CA ALA A 510 -4.70 14.87 -11.06
C ALA A 510 -3.95 14.10 -12.15
N GLN A 511 -4.11 12.78 -12.17
CA GLN A 511 -3.39 11.84 -13.01
C GLN A 511 -4.35 11.14 -13.97
N ASN A 512 -4.09 11.18 -15.29
CA ASN A 512 -4.91 10.53 -16.30
C ASN A 512 -4.19 9.32 -16.91
N PHE A 513 -4.90 8.21 -17.11
CA PHE A 513 -4.34 6.96 -17.61
C PHE A 513 -4.97 6.53 -18.94
N ASP A 514 -4.19 5.84 -19.77
CA ASP A 514 -4.70 5.18 -20.97
C ASP A 514 -5.42 3.86 -20.63
N VAL A 515 -6.00 3.21 -21.65
CA VAL A 515 -6.71 1.93 -21.50
C VAL A 515 -5.84 0.77 -21.05
N SER A 516 -4.51 0.91 -21.08
CA SER A 516 -3.53 -0.09 -20.64
C SER A 516 -2.99 0.21 -19.22
N GLY A 517 -3.41 1.32 -18.61
CA GLY A 517 -2.98 1.77 -17.29
C GLY A 517 -1.70 2.62 -17.28
N HIS A 518 -1.21 3.08 -18.43
CA HIS A 518 -0.07 4.00 -18.46
C HIS A 518 -0.53 5.44 -18.22
N LEU A 519 0.25 6.20 -17.45
CA LEU A 519 0.03 7.63 -17.25
C LEU A 519 0.18 8.36 -18.59
N THR A 520 -0.75 9.26 -18.90
CA THR A 520 -0.79 10.08 -20.12
C THR A 520 -0.61 11.56 -19.82
N TYR A 521 -1.06 11.99 -18.63
CA TYR A 521 -1.06 13.38 -18.21
C TYR A 521 -1.10 13.47 -16.69
N GLN A 522 -0.38 14.42 -16.11
CA GLN A 522 -0.42 14.73 -14.68
C GLN A 522 -0.34 16.24 -14.43
N ASP A 523 -1.31 16.76 -13.67
CA ASP A 523 -1.29 18.11 -13.13
C ASP A 523 -1.00 18.05 -11.64
N ASP A 524 -0.09 18.89 -11.13
CA ASP A 524 0.05 19.09 -9.68
C ASP A 524 -0.27 20.53 -9.26
N TYR A 525 -0.85 20.64 -8.07
CA TYR A 525 -1.36 21.88 -7.51
C TYR A 525 -0.71 22.16 -6.15
N ASN A 526 -0.54 23.43 -5.82
CA ASN A 526 -0.12 23.84 -4.49
C ASN A 526 -1.27 23.70 -3.46
N THR A 527 -0.98 23.90 -2.17
CA THR A 527 -1.97 23.79 -1.08
C THR A 527 -3.15 24.77 -1.18
N SER A 528 -3.09 25.78 -2.05
CA SER A 528 -4.18 26.73 -2.33
C SER A 528 -5.00 26.34 -3.58
N GLY A 529 -4.74 25.16 -4.17
CA GLY A 529 -5.41 24.66 -5.36
C GLY A 529 -4.99 25.34 -6.68
N GLN A 530 -3.79 25.92 -6.74
CA GLN A 530 -3.26 26.54 -7.96
C GLN A 530 -2.31 25.59 -8.67
N LEU A 531 -2.47 25.42 -10.00
CA LEU A 531 -1.61 24.58 -10.84
C LEU A 531 -0.16 25.09 -10.83
N ILE A 532 0.79 24.18 -10.62
CA ILE A 532 2.23 24.48 -10.55
C ILE A 532 3.07 23.64 -11.52
N THR A 533 2.59 22.45 -11.89
CA THR A 533 3.26 21.58 -12.87
C THR A 533 2.25 20.91 -13.79
N GLU A 534 2.60 20.82 -15.07
CA GLU A 534 1.90 20.01 -16.09
C GLU A 534 2.89 19.03 -16.70
N GLU A 535 2.59 17.74 -16.65
CA GLU A 535 3.40 16.66 -17.22
C GLU A 535 2.59 15.92 -18.29
N SER A 536 3.21 15.58 -19.41
CA SER A 536 2.58 14.80 -20.48
C SER A 536 3.45 13.60 -20.84
N TYR A 537 2.79 12.51 -21.20
CA TYR A 537 3.41 11.22 -21.45
C TYR A 537 2.91 10.64 -22.79
N ASN A 538 3.75 9.85 -23.46
CA ASN A 538 3.38 9.16 -24.69
C ASN A 538 2.57 7.87 -24.40
N ALA A 539 2.09 7.19 -25.45
CA ALA A 539 1.31 5.96 -25.33
C ALA A 539 2.08 4.75 -24.74
N ALA A 540 3.39 4.87 -24.51
CA ALA A 540 4.21 3.87 -23.82
C ALA A 540 4.46 4.25 -22.34
N GLY A 541 3.83 5.32 -21.83
CA GLY A 541 4.01 5.83 -20.47
C GLY A 541 5.33 6.57 -20.24
N GLN A 542 5.98 7.04 -21.30
CA GLN A 542 7.24 7.78 -21.21
C GLN A 542 6.97 9.28 -21.23
N GLU A 543 7.54 10.02 -20.29
CA GLU A 543 7.39 11.48 -20.19
C GLU A 543 7.90 12.16 -21.47
N THR A 544 7.11 13.07 -22.03
CA THR A 544 7.45 13.85 -23.23
C THR A 544 7.72 15.31 -22.89
N THR A 545 7.00 15.86 -21.91
CA THR A 545 7.13 17.27 -21.52
C THR A 545 6.79 17.47 -20.05
N LYS A 546 7.51 18.37 -19.39
CA LYS A 546 7.22 18.86 -18.03
C LYS A 546 7.31 20.37 -17.97
N LYS A 547 6.22 21.03 -17.61
CA LYS A 547 6.15 22.48 -17.45
C LYS A 547 6.08 22.84 -15.98
N PHE A 548 6.83 23.84 -15.58
CA PHE A 548 6.70 24.52 -14.30
C PHE A 548 5.98 25.85 -14.55
N LEU A 549 4.90 26.12 -13.82
CA LEU A 549 4.04 27.29 -14.04
C LEU A 549 4.12 28.28 -12.88
N THR A 550 3.95 29.57 -13.20
CA THR A 550 3.77 30.58 -12.16
C THR A 550 2.40 30.40 -11.51
N PRO A 551 2.31 30.18 -10.18
CA PRO A 551 1.05 29.90 -9.49
C PRO A 551 -0.03 30.95 -9.77
N GLY A 552 -1.22 30.48 -10.20
CA GLY A 552 -2.36 31.33 -10.51
C GLY A 552 -2.36 31.93 -11.92
N THR A 553 -1.46 31.51 -12.79
CA THR A 553 -1.42 31.88 -14.22
C THR A 553 -1.43 30.64 -15.12
N THR A 554 -1.48 30.85 -16.43
CA THR A 554 -1.32 29.77 -17.44
C THR A 554 0.06 29.80 -18.11
N HIS A 555 1.00 30.61 -17.61
CA HIS A 555 2.31 30.79 -18.23
C HIS A 555 3.31 29.84 -17.57
N ALA A 556 4.07 29.12 -18.41
CA ALA A 556 5.21 28.33 -17.96
C ALA A 556 6.37 29.27 -17.62
N GLU A 557 7.13 28.98 -16.57
CA GLU A 557 8.43 29.57 -16.26
C GLU A 557 9.53 28.79 -16.98
N THR A 558 9.44 27.46 -16.94
CA THR A 558 10.36 26.53 -17.61
C THR A 558 9.58 25.34 -18.15
N THR A 559 9.92 24.91 -19.37
CA THR A 559 9.43 23.67 -19.98
C THR A 559 10.60 22.76 -20.35
N TYR A 560 10.57 21.52 -19.86
CA TYR A 560 11.48 20.45 -20.24
C TYR A 560 10.81 19.60 -21.31
N PHE A 561 11.55 19.26 -22.35
CA PHE A 561 11.17 18.30 -23.38
C PHE A 561 12.10 17.10 -23.29
N PHE A 562 11.54 15.90 -23.40
CA PHE A 562 12.25 14.65 -23.21
C PHE A 562 12.32 13.83 -24.50
N ASP A 563 13.47 13.21 -24.74
CA ASP A 563 13.64 12.17 -25.76
C ASP A 563 13.01 10.86 -25.26
N THR A 564 11.89 10.49 -25.87
CA THR A 564 11.14 9.28 -25.52
C THR A 564 11.92 7.97 -25.68
N SER A 565 13.04 7.93 -26.41
CA SER A 565 13.83 6.70 -26.56
C SER A 565 14.67 6.36 -25.33
N ASN A 566 15.08 7.37 -24.55
CA ASN A 566 16.00 7.21 -23.43
C ASN A 566 15.60 7.99 -22.15
N GLY A 567 14.53 8.78 -22.18
CA GLY A 567 14.04 9.59 -21.05
C GLY A 567 14.91 10.80 -20.71
N SER A 568 15.92 11.12 -21.52
CA SER A 568 16.79 12.27 -21.30
C SER A 568 16.12 13.56 -21.78
N VAL A 569 16.40 14.68 -21.12
CA VAL A 569 15.97 16.00 -21.59
C VAL A 569 16.70 16.30 -22.91
N ASN A 570 15.97 16.69 -23.96
CA ASN A 570 16.54 17.11 -25.24
C ASN A 570 16.42 18.62 -25.49
N TYR A 571 15.47 19.30 -24.86
CA TYR A 571 15.30 20.74 -24.93
C TYR A 571 14.74 21.32 -23.63
N VAL A 572 15.24 22.48 -23.21
CA VAL A 572 14.69 23.26 -22.10
C VAL A 572 14.40 24.67 -22.58
N ALA A 573 13.15 25.11 -22.44
CA ALA A 573 12.71 26.47 -22.74
C ALA A 573 12.40 27.22 -21.44
N ASN A 574 12.98 28.40 -21.27
CA ASN A 574 12.67 29.33 -20.19
C ASN A 574 11.90 30.53 -20.73
N TYR A 575 10.93 31.01 -19.96
CA TYR A 575 10.02 32.06 -20.37
C TYR A 575 10.05 33.23 -19.40
N ASP A 576 9.69 34.42 -19.90
CA ASP A 576 9.42 35.58 -19.05
C ASP A 576 8.02 35.50 -18.40
N ALA A 577 7.72 36.45 -17.52
CA ALA A 577 6.42 36.54 -16.84
C ALA A 577 5.21 36.78 -17.77
N SER A 578 5.45 37.08 -19.05
CA SER A 578 4.41 37.23 -20.09
C SER A 578 4.27 35.98 -20.96
N GLY A 579 5.06 34.93 -20.70
CA GLY A 579 5.05 33.68 -21.46
C GLY A 579 5.87 33.72 -22.74
N ASN A 580 6.73 34.72 -22.95
CA ASN A 580 7.63 34.75 -24.11
C ASN A 580 8.91 33.98 -23.79
N GLU A 581 9.37 33.14 -24.71
CA GLU A 581 10.62 32.40 -24.56
C GLU A 581 11.81 33.38 -24.50
N THR A 582 12.71 33.17 -23.55
CA THR A 582 13.90 33.99 -23.29
C THR A 582 15.18 33.23 -23.54
N LEU A 583 15.18 31.93 -23.21
CA LEU A 583 16.32 31.04 -23.37
C LEU A 583 15.84 29.64 -23.76
N GLY A 584 16.37 29.12 -24.86
CA GLY A 584 16.23 27.73 -25.29
C GLY A 584 17.56 27.00 -25.13
N THR A 585 17.56 25.77 -24.65
CA THR A 585 18.79 24.97 -24.53
C THR A 585 18.56 23.57 -25.08
N GLU A 586 19.29 23.19 -26.12
CA GLU A 586 19.29 21.84 -26.68
C GLU A 586 20.32 20.95 -25.98
N TYR A 587 19.97 19.68 -25.80
CA TYR A 587 20.80 18.66 -25.17
C TYR A 587 20.89 17.44 -26.09
N ASN A 588 22.06 16.79 -26.09
CA ASN A 588 22.23 15.52 -26.79
C ASN A 588 21.58 14.35 -26.01
N SER A 589 21.64 13.14 -26.56
CA SER A 589 21.09 11.92 -25.94
C SER A 589 21.78 11.48 -24.64
N SER A 590 22.86 12.15 -24.22
CA SER A 590 23.49 11.97 -22.90
C SER A 590 23.09 13.06 -21.89
N GLY A 591 22.16 13.96 -22.25
CA GLY A 591 21.72 15.05 -21.39
C GLY A 591 22.74 16.19 -21.26
N LEU A 592 23.67 16.31 -22.22
CA LEU A 592 24.69 17.36 -22.24
C LEU A 592 24.32 18.45 -23.24
N ARG A 593 24.42 19.71 -22.82
CA ARG A 593 24.06 20.89 -23.63
C ARG A 593 24.87 20.94 -24.93
N THR A 594 24.22 21.10 -26.07
CA THR A 594 24.86 21.22 -27.39
C THR A 594 24.62 22.57 -28.04
N VAL A 595 23.48 23.21 -27.76
CA VAL A 595 23.15 24.55 -28.27
C VAL A 595 22.39 25.33 -27.20
N SER A 596 22.63 26.64 -27.10
CA SER A 596 21.74 27.53 -26.37
C SER A 596 21.35 28.72 -27.24
N HIS A 597 20.08 29.09 -27.17
CA HIS A 597 19.43 30.13 -27.94
C HIS A 597 18.96 31.21 -26.97
N THR A 598 19.41 32.45 -27.17
CA THR A 598 18.84 33.60 -26.46
C THR A 598 17.81 34.25 -27.37
N PHE A 599 16.65 34.60 -26.83
CA PHE A 599 15.56 35.22 -27.58
C PHE A 599 15.29 36.64 -27.08
N ASP A 600 14.98 37.53 -28.02
CA ASP A 600 14.52 38.88 -27.70
C ASP A 600 13.01 38.85 -27.41
N THR A 601 12.64 39.25 -26.19
CA THR A 601 11.26 39.14 -25.71
C THR A 601 10.29 40.10 -26.40
N ALA A 602 10.77 41.16 -27.06
CA ALA A 602 9.91 42.10 -27.78
C ALA A 602 9.51 41.57 -29.16
N THR A 603 10.40 40.81 -29.80
CA THR A 603 10.21 40.29 -31.17
C THR A 603 9.92 38.79 -31.24
N GLY A 604 10.27 38.03 -30.19
CA GLY A 604 10.22 36.57 -30.15
C GLY A 604 11.25 35.88 -31.05
N ASN A 605 12.21 36.64 -31.60
CA ASN A 605 13.24 36.12 -32.49
C ASN A 605 14.55 35.87 -31.73
N GLU A 606 15.31 34.89 -32.19
CA GLU A 606 16.64 34.58 -31.68
C GLU A 606 17.58 35.79 -31.85
N SER A 607 18.29 36.14 -30.79
CA SER A 607 19.29 37.22 -30.73
C SER A 607 20.71 36.67 -30.67
N GLU A 608 20.90 35.48 -30.10
CA GLU A 608 22.19 34.82 -29.97
C GLU A 608 22.01 33.31 -30.00
N ARG A 609 22.93 32.61 -30.69
CA ARG A 609 23.07 31.16 -30.70
C ARG A 609 24.47 30.78 -30.31
N ASN A 610 24.58 29.99 -29.26
CA ASN A 610 25.83 29.45 -28.78
C ASN A 610 25.86 27.95 -29.08
N ILE A 611 26.83 27.52 -29.90
CA ILE A 611 27.04 26.13 -30.30
C ILE A 611 28.21 25.57 -29.49
N TYR A 612 28.01 24.39 -28.90
CA TYR A 612 28.98 23.71 -28.06
C TYR A 612 29.40 22.42 -28.76
N ALA A 613 30.52 22.43 -29.50
CA ALA A 613 31.02 21.23 -30.19
C ALA A 613 31.42 20.12 -29.21
N THR A 614 31.84 20.48 -28.00
CA THR A 614 31.97 19.57 -26.85
C THR A 614 30.69 19.67 -26.03
N PRO A 615 29.80 18.64 -26.06
CA PRO A 615 28.55 18.69 -25.32
C PRO A 615 28.80 18.88 -23.82
N GLY A 616 28.05 19.77 -23.18
CA GLY A 616 28.17 20.11 -21.75
C GLY A 616 29.16 21.24 -21.45
N SER A 617 29.92 21.70 -22.45
CA SER A 617 30.82 22.84 -22.27
C SER A 617 30.07 24.11 -21.88
N ASN A 618 30.69 24.94 -21.03
CA ASN A 618 30.23 26.31 -20.75
C ASN A 618 30.77 27.35 -21.72
N THR A 619 31.80 26.99 -22.48
CA THR A 619 32.32 27.82 -23.56
C THR A 619 31.74 27.33 -24.88
N PRO A 620 30.99 28.18 -25.60
CA PRO A 620 30.61 27.85 -26.96
C PRO A 620 31.87 27.78 -27.82
N THR A 621 31.92 26.82 -28.74
CA THR A 621 32.92 26.83 -29.81
C THR A 621 32.57 27.86 -30.87
N THR A 622 31.29 28.22 -30.98
CA THR A 622 30.82 29.27 -31.87
C THR A 622 29.67 30.03 -31.22
N SER A 623 29.77 31.36 -31.14
CA SER A 623 28.66 32.26 -30.79
C SER A 623 28.24 33.04 -32.02
N ILE A 624 26.99 32.92 -32.42
CA ILE A 624 26.39 33.61 -33.57
C ILE A 624 25.39 34.63 -33.04
N TYR A 625 25.53 35.88 -33.44
CA TYR A 625 24.65 36.96 -33.02
C TYR A 625 23.75 37.36 -34.17
N PHE A 626 22.47 37.59 -33.87
CA PHE A 626 21.45 37.89 -34.86
C PHE A 626 20.86 39.27 -34.61
N ARG A 627 20.53 39.95 -35.71
CA ARG A 627 19.67 41.12 -35.64
C ARG A 627 18.22 40.66 -35.56
N THR A 628 17.60 40.87 -34.41
CA THR A 628 16.26 40.34 -34.08
C THR A 628 15.14 40.87 -34.99
N THR A 629 15.36 41.98 -35.70
CA THR A 629 14.40 42.54 -36.68
C THR A 629 14.48 41.92 -38.07
N THR A 630 15.69 41.54 -38.54
CA THR A 630 15.92 40.97 -39.89
C THR A 630 16.22 39.48 -39.86
N ARG A 631 16.57 38.92 -38.69
CA ARG A 631 17.01 37.54 -38.44
C ARG A 631 18.31 37.15 -39.15
N HIS A 632 19.07 38.15 -39.62
CA HIS A 632 20.37 37.94 -40.22
C HIS A 632 21.46 37.93 -39.15
N GLU A 633 22.51 37.15 -39.40
CA GLU A 633 23.73 37.11 -38.59
C GLU A 633 24.44 38.48 -38.67
N THR A 634 24.96 38.96 -37.55
CA THR A 634 25.67 40.25 -37.46
C THR A 634 27.14 40.06 -37.14
N PHE A 635 27.47 39.11 -36.27
CA PHE A 635 28.82 38.62 -36.09
C PHE A 635 28.81 37.19 -35.54
N GLN A 636 29.85 36.45 -35.88
CA GLN A 636 30.13 35.12 -35.36
C GLN A 636 31.51 35.13 -34.72
N ASN A 637 31.59 34.64 -33.50
CA ASN A 637 32.87 34.41 -32.82
C ASN A 637 33.11 32.92 -32.74
N ASP A 638 34.27 32.48 -33.20
CA ASP A 638 34.73 31.11 -32.96
C ASP A 638 35.74 31.11 -31.82
N TYR A 639 35.65 30.10 -30.97
CA TYR A 639 36.49 29.97 -29.79
C TYR A 639 37.23 28.64 -29.83
N ASP A 640 38.42 28.63 -29.23
CA ASP A 640 39.11 27.39 -28.91
C ASP A 640 38.41 26.67 -27.75
N ALA A 641 38.89 25.47 -27.40
CA ALA A 641 38.35 24.70 -26.29
C ALA A 641 38.42 25.44 -24.92
N ASN A 642 39.27 26.46 -24.80
CA ASN A 642 39.45 27.26 -23.58
C ASN A 642 38.60 28.54 -23.58
N GLY A 643 37.75 28.74 -24.59
CA GLY A 643 36.95 29.96 -24.72
C GLY A 643 37.74 31.19 -25.17
N ASN A 644 39.01 31.03 -25.60
CA ASN A 644 39.71 32.12 -26.25
C ASN A 644 39.17 32.26 -27.66
N GLN A 645 38.82 33.48 -28.04
CA GLN A 645 38.37 33.76 -29.39
C GLN A 645 39.50 33.47 -30.38
N LEU A 646 39.26 32.55 -31.32
CA LEU A 646 40.13 32.21 -32.44
C LEU A 646 39.86 33.12 -33.63
N SER A 647 38.59 33.41 -33.87
CA SER A 647 38.18 34.30 -34.95
C SER A 647 36.93 35.10 -34.63
N GLN A 648 36.82 36.24 -35.31
CA GLN A 648 35.58 36.98 -35.44
C GLN A 648 35.25 37.13 -36.90
N GLU A 649 34.05 36.75 -37.28
CA GLU A 649 33.44 37.06 -38.56
C GLU A 649 32.41 38.15 -38.37
N ASN A 650 32.52 39.25 -39.12
CA ASN A 650 31.57 40.35 -39.08
C ASN A 650 30.72 40.35 -40.33
N TYR A 651 29.41 40.43 -40.17
CA TYR A 651 28.41 40.34 -41.24
C TYR A 651 27.63 41.65 -41.37
N ASP A 652 27.18 41.96 -42.58
CA ASP A 652 26.28 43.11 -42.80
C ASP A 652 24.90 42.80 -42.20
N PRO A 653 24.41 43.61 -41.25
CA PRO A 653 23.17 43.34 -40.54
C PRO A 653 21.89 43.49 -41.37
N GLU A 654 21.97 44.05 -42.59
CA GLU A 654 20.83 44.21 -43.50
C GLU A 654 20.74 43.07 -44.53
N ASP A 655 21.86 42.55 -45.03
CA ASP A 655 21.87 41.54 -46.10
C ASP A 655 22.60 40.22 -45.77
N GLY A 656 23.31 40.14 -44.64
CA GLY A 656 23.96 38.93 -44.14
C GLY A 656 25.29 38.58 -44.83
N ASN A 657 25.87 39.47 -45.63
CA ASN A 657 27.16 39.21 -46.29
C ASN A 657 28.35 39.37 -45.33
N LEU A 658 29.36 38.49 -45.42
CA LEU A 658 30.61 38.58 -44.65
C LEU A 658 31.43 39.81 -45.07
N LEU A 659 31.81 40.65 -44.11
CA LEU A 659 32.58 41.89 -44.30
C LEU A 659 34.04 41.71 -43.92
N SER A 660 34.32 41.03 -42.79
CA SER A 660 35.68 40.77 -42.33
C SER A 660 35.78 39.47 -41.53
N ARG A 661 36.96 38.86 -41.54
CA ARG A 661 37.35 37.78 -40.64
C ARG A 661 38.64 38.14 -39.92
N GLU A 662 38.61 38.27 -38.62
CA GLU A 662 39.77 38.46 -37.76
C GLU A 662 40.22 37.10 -37.22
N ILE A 663 41.52 36.82 -37.24
CA ILE A 663 42.14 35.62 -36.69
C ILE A 663 43.07 36.06 -35.56
N LEU A 664 42.85 35.49 -34.39
CA LEU A 664 43.49 35.90 -33.16
C LEU A 664 44.53 34.88 -32.69
N GLY A 665 45.60 35.37 -32.09
CA GLY A 665 46.60 34.59 -31.38
C GLY A 665 46.63 35.03 -29.92
N GLY A 666 45.77 34.45 -29.09
CA GLY A 666 45.43 35.00 -27.77
C GLY A 666 44.49 36.21 -27.90
N SER A 667 44.76 37.30 -27.18
CA SER A 667 43.90 38.51 -27.22
C SER A 667 44.27 39.50 -28.32
N VAL A 668 45.18 39.13 -29.23
CA VAL A 668 45.69 40.03 -30.28
C VAL A 668 45.30 39.47 -31.65
N VAL A 669 44.73 40.32 -32.50
CA VAL A 669 44.51 40.00 -33.91
C VAL A 669 45.87 39.78 -34.56
N THR A 670 46.12 38.57 -35.06
CA THR A 670 47.37 38.21 -35.77
C THR A 670 47.21 38.34 -37.29
N GLN A 671 45.98 38.16 -37.77
CA GLN A 671 45.62 38.35 -39.17
C GLN A 671 44.19 38.90 -39.28
N GLN A 672 43.96 39.86 -40.17
CA GLN A 672 42.64 40.37 -40.52
C GLN A 672 42.42 40.22 -42.03
N LEU A 673 41.34 39.55 -42.40
CA LEU A 673 40.89 39.34 -43.78
C LEU A 673 39.71 40.27 -44.04
N LEU A 674 39.77 41.10 -45.07
CA LEU A 674 38.66 41.96 -45.48
C LEU A 674 38.00 41.43 -46.75
N TYR A 675 36.67 41.42 -46.79
CA TYR A 675 35.89 40.92 -47.90
C TYR A 675 35.16 42.06 -48.60
N THR A 676 35.19 42.05 -49.93
CA THR A 676 34.31 42.89 -50.73
C THR A 676 33.00 42.13 -50.98
N PRO A 677 31.82 42.73 -50.76
CA PRO A 677 30.54 42.05 -50.95
C PRO A 677 30.45 41.33 -52.31
N GLY A 678 30.10 40.05 -52.28
CA GLY A 678 29.99 39.19 -53.47
C GLY A 678 31.32 38.57 -53.97
N TRP A 679 32.44 38.81 -53.29
CA TRP A 679 33.70 38.11 -53.57
C TRP A 679 33.80 36.83 -52.73
N GLN A 680 34.29 35.75 -53.34
CA GLN A 680 34.49 34.47 -52.65
C GLN A 680 35.75 34.48 -51.75
N TYR A 681 36.75 35.28 -52.10
CA TYR A 681 38.03 35.39 -51.41
C TYR A 681 38.18 36.79 -50.80
N ALA A 682 38.98 36.89 -49.75
CA ALA A 682 39.31 38.18 -49.15
C ALA A 682 40.00 39.09 -50.18
N SER A 683 39.60 40.37 -50.25
CA SER A 683 40.26 41.38 -51.07
C SER A 683 41.57 41.86 -50.45
N GLU A 684 41.70 41.76 -49.12
CA GLU A 684 42.90 42.15 -48.38
C GLU A 684 43.19 41.19 -47.23
N SER A 685 44.46 40.97 -46.90
CA SER A 685 44.93 40.27 -45.70
C SER A 685 45.98 41.10 -44.99
N ILE A 686 45.78 41.40 -43.72
CA ILE A 686 46.69 42.21 -42.91
C ILE A 686 47.22 41.34 -41.79
N ASN A 687 48.53 41.12 -41.73
CA ASN A 687 49.19 40.41 -40.64
C ASN A 687 49.78 41.41 -39.63
N PHE A 688 49.67 41.07 -38.35
CA PHE A 688 50.16 41.88 -37.24
C PHE A 688 51.24 41.14 -36.45
N LEU A 689 52.17 41.91 -35.88
CA LEU A 689 53.11 41.44 -34.88
C LEU A 689 52.42 41.34 -33.51
N SER A 690 53.04 40.65 -32.55
CA SER A 690 52.50 40.46 -31.19
C SER A 690 52.25 41.76 -30.41
N ASN A 691 52.83 42.88 -30.84
CA ASN A 691 52.61 44.21 -30.27
C ASN A 691 51.46 44.99 -30.93
N GLY A 692 50.70 44.36 -31.85
CA GLY A 692 49.59 44.97 -32.59
C GLY A 692 50.00 45.86 -33.76
N SER A 693 51.29 46.03 -34.04
CA SER A 693 51.76 46.75 -35.23
C SER A 693 51.66 45.86 -36.48
N GLN A 694 51.35 46.47 -37.63
CA GLN A 694 51.31 45.74 -38.90
C GLN A 694 52.70 45.18 -39.24
N SER A 695 52.74 43.93 -39.69
CA SER A 695 53.92 43.26 -40.21
C SER A 695 53.92 43.28 -41.74
N THR A 696 52.84 42.77 -42.33
CA THR A 696 52.64 42.63 -43.78
C THR A 696 51.17 42.85 -44.15
N HIS A 697 50.91 43.46 -45.30
CA HIS A 697 49.56 43.70 -45.84
C HIS A 697 49.53 43.25 -47.31
N TYR A 698 48.72 42.24 -47.59
CA TYR A 698 48.50 41.65 -48.90
C TYR A 698 47.21 42.17 -49.52
N TYR A 699 47.24 42.42 -50.82
CA TYR A 699 46.08 42.82 -51.62
C TYR A 699 45.82 41.78 -52.70
N PHE A 700 44.59 41.31 -52.78
CA PHE A 700 44.17 40.28 -53.72
C PHE A 700 43.15 40.81 -54.74
N ASN A 701 43.14 40.20 -55.91
CA ASN A 701 42.07 40.39 -56.88
C ASN A 701 40.87 39.46 -56.59
N GLN A 702 39.78 39.62 -57.34
CA GLN A 702 38.56 38.83 -57.15
C GLN A 702 38.75 37.30 -57.29
N SER A 703 39.78 36.86 -58.02
CA SER A 703 40.14 35.44 -58.15
C SER A 703 41.05 34.91 -57.05
N GLY A 704 41.37 35.73 -56.03
CA GLY A 704 42.23 35.35 -54.91
C GLY A 704 43.73 35.38 -55.21
N GLN A 705 44.15 36.02 -56.31
CA GLN A 705 45.56 36.17 -56.65
C GLN A 705 46.14 37.43 -56.03
N GLU A 706 47.33 37.32 -55.44
CA GLU A 706 48.06 38.43 -54.85
C GLU A 706 48.53 39.43 -55.92
N THR A 707 48.32 40.71 -55.65
CA THR A 707 48.65 41.82 -56.55
C THR A 707 49.69 42.76 -55.95
N ARG A 708 49.75 42.83 -54.62
CA ARG A 708 50.67 43.67 -53.86
C ARG A 708 50.86 43.09 -52.47
N GLU A 709 52.09 43.17 -51.98
CA GLU A 709 52.48 42.95 -50.59
C GLU A 709 53.21 44.18 -50.08
N SER A 710 52.77 44.66 -48.92
CA SER A 710 53.34 45.82 -48.23
C SER A 710 53.92 45.36 -46.90
N ILE A 711 55.23 45.48 -46.74
CA ILE A 711 55.99 45.04 -45.57
C ILE A 711 56.28 46.26 -44.68
N PHE A 712 55.98 46.13 -43.40
CA PHE A 712 56.15 47.16 -42.38
C PHE A 712 57.17 46.74 -41.31
N ASN A 713 57.26 45.44 -41.02
CA ASN A 713 58.20 44.85 -40.05
C ASN A 713 58.22 45.56 -38.68
N GLY A 714 57.05 46.03 -38.21
CA GLY A 714 56.89 46.75 -36.94
C GLY A 714 57.08 48.26 -37.01
N SER A 715 57.37 48.81 -38.18
CA SER A 715 57.40 50.25 -38.44
C SER A 715 55.99 50.80 -38.71
N PRO A 716 55.65 52.02 -38.25
CA PRO A 716 54.41 52.68 -38.65
C PRO A 716 54.44 53.14 -40.13
N THR A 717 55.59 53.07 -40.78
CA THR A 717 55.80 53.36 -42.20
C THR A 717 56.19 52.09 -42.96
N GLU A 718 55.63 51.90 -44.16
CA GLU A 718 55.96 50.80 -45.09
C GLU A 718 57.48 50.82 -45.35
N VAL A 719 58.17 49.70 -45.14
CA VAL A 719 59.62 49.56 -45.32
C VAL A 719 59.97 48.92 -46.67
N GLU A 720 59.08 48.07 -47.19
CA GLU A 720 59.24 47.43 -48.48
C GLU A 720 57.88 47.15 -49.11
N ARG A 721 57.77 47.30 -50.42
CA ARG A 721 56.55 47.02 -51.19
C ARG A 721 56.91 46.15 -52.36
N LEU A 722 56.24 45.02 -52.46
CA LEU A 722 56.35 44.07 -53.56
C LEU A 722 55.07 44.17 -54.39
N MET A 723 55.22 44.25 -55.71
CA MET A 723 54.13 44.26 -56.67
C MET A 723 54.21 43.04 -57.55
N TYR A 724 53.07 42.40 -57.79
CA TYR A 724 52.99 41.15 -58.53
C TYR A 724 52.15 41.29 -59.81
N ASP A 725 52.60 40.63 -60.88
CA ASP A 725 51.82 40.49 -62.09
C ASP A 725 50.66 39.50 -61.87
N THR A 726 49.45 39.94 -62.20
CA THR A 726 48.23 39.17 -61.93
C THR A 726 48.07 37.93 -62.80
N GLN A 727 48.85 37.77 -63.88
CA GLN A 727 48.77 36.60 -64.76
C GLN A 727 49.85 35.56 -64.44
N THR A 728 51.03 36.00 -64.01
CA THR A 728 52.22 35.15 -63.83
C THR A 728 52.63 34.95 -62.38
N SER A 729 52.07 35.73 -61.44
CA SER A 729 52.46 35.76 -60.01
C SER A 729 53.95 36.02 -59.80
N LYS A 730 54.59 36.69 -60.76
CA LYS A 730 55.99 37.12 -60.67
C LYS A 730 56.06 38.57 -60.19
N LEU A 731 57.13 38.87 -59.47
CA LEU A 731 57.45 40.21 -59.02
C LEU A 731 57.64 41.12 -60.24
N VAL A 732 56.98 42.28 -60.25
CA VAL A 732 57.12 43.34 -61.27
C VAL A 732 57.68 44.63 -60.68
N GLY A 733 57.65 44.77 -59.35
CA GLY A 733 58.29 45.87 -58.64
C GLY A 733 58.64 45.49 -57.21
N ASP A 734 59.81 45.90 -56.75
CA ASP A 734 60.28 45.89 -55.37
C ASP A 734 60.66 47.33 -55.01
N TYR A 735 60.05 47.89 -53.98
CA TYR A 735 60.26 49.27 -53.55
C TYR A 735 60.64 49.29 -52.07
N LYS A 736 61.87 49.68 -51.74
CA LYS A 736 62.33 49.80 -50.33
C LYS A 736 62.29 51.24 -49.89
N PHE A 737 61.93 51.50 -48.65
CA PHE A 737 61.73 52.85 -48.11
C PHE A 737 62.62 53.10 -46.88
N TYR A 738 63.08 54.34 -46.74
CA TYR A 738 63.66 54.83 -45.50
C TYR A 738 62.59 54.96 -44.41
N ALA A 739 63.02 55.01 -43.15
CA ALA A 739 62.12 55.18 -42.00
C ALA A 739 61.22 56.44 -42.08
N ASN A 740 61.61 57.47 -42.85
CA ASN A 740 60.81 58.67 -43.08
C ASN A 740 59.77 58.53 -44.23
N GLY A 741 59.59 57.32 -44.78
CA GLY A 741 58.63 57.02 -45.86
C GLY A 741 59.11 57.40 -47.27
N VAL A 742 60.34 57.89 -47.41
CA VAL A 742 60.94 58.20 -48.72
C VAL A 742 61.50 56.93 -49.35
N LEU A 743 61.25 56.73 -50.64
CA LEU A 743 61.82 55.61 -51.40
C LEU A 743 63.36 55.62 -51.29
N GLN A 744 63.94 54.52 -50.83
CA GLN A 744 65.38 54.29 -50.71
C GLN A 744 65.92 53.71 -52.01
N ASN A 745 65.28 52.66 -52.50
CA ASN A 745 65.56 52.11 -53.82
C ASN A 745 64.31 51.45 -54.39
N GLN A 746 64.29 51.28 -55.71
CA GLN A 746 63.29 50.48 -56.39
C GLN A 746 63.96 49.56 -57.40
N THR A 747 63.40 48.38 -57.59
CA THR A 747 63.74 47.44 -58.65
C THR A 747 62.49 47.15 -59.44
N LEU A 748 62.52 47.38 -60.76
CA LEU A 748 61.44 47.01 -61.67
C LEU A 748 61.85 45.74 -62.43
N PHE A 749 60.89 44.84 -62.61
CA PHE A 749 61.10 43.58 -63.30
C PHE A 749 60.20 43.48 -64.52
N ASN A 750 60.62 42.71 -65.53
CA ASN A 750 59.74 42.32 -66.61
C ASN A 750 58.77 41.22 -66.18
N SER A 751 57.78 40.90 -67.01
CA SER A 751 56.79 39.84 -66.75
C SER A 751 57.35 38.42 -66.64
N SER A 752 58.66 38.23 -66.87
CA SER A 752 59.36 36.96 -66.64
C SER A 752 60.19 36.92 -65.35
N GLY A 753 60.17 38.01 -64.56
CA GLY A 753 60.89 38.14 -63.28
C GLY A 753 62.36 38.51 -63.43
N GLN A 754 62.78 39.10 -64.55
CA GLN A 754 64.14 39.62 -64.74
C GLN A 754 64.18 41.11 -64.45
N GLU A 755 65.22 41.58 -63.75
CA GLU A 755 65.44 43.00 -63.46
C GLU A 755 65.57 43.82 -64.76
N LEU A 756 64.86 44.94 -64.81
CA LEU A 756 64.90 45.92 -65.90
C LEU A 756 65.56 47.21 -65.45
N GLU A 757 65.27 47.64 -64.22
CA GLU A 757 65.67 48.94 -63.71
C GLU A 757 65.88 48.82 -62.20
N TYR A 758 67.01 49.32 -61.70
CA TYR A 758 67.22 49.54 -60.27
C TYR A 758 67.60 50.99 -60.04
N ASP A 759 66.85 51.70 -59.20
CA ASP A 759 67.14 53.10 -58.87
C ASP A 759 67.41 53.22 -57.38
N GLU A 760 68.41 54.04 -57.03
CA GLU A 760 68.77 54.36 -55.66
C GLU A 760 68.56 55.86 -55.40
N PHE A 761 67.95 56.19 -54.27
CA PHE A 761 67.57 57.53 -53.87
C PHE A 761 68.16 57.89 -52.51
N ASN A 762 68.45 59.18 -52.30
CA ASN A 762 68.85 59.68 -50.98
C ASN A 762 67.63 59.91 -50.08
N THR A 763 67.91 60.20 -48.80
CA THR A 763 66.87 60.49 -47.79
C THR A 763 66.02 61.73 -48.08
N ALA A 764 66.34 62.52 -49.12
CA ALA A 764 65.60 63.68 -49.62
C ALA A 764 64.82 63.38 -50.92
N ALA A 765 64.64 62.11 -51.28
CA ALA A 765 63.91 61.63 -52.46
C ALA A 765 64.57 62.00 -53.81
N GLN A 766 65.88 62.24 -53.82
CA GLN A 766 66.61 62.54 -55.05
C GLN A 766 67.32 61.27 -55.53
N GLN A 767 67.15 60.93 -56.81
CA GLN A 767 67.83 59.80 -57.44
C GLN A 767 69.34 60.06 -57.46
N ILE A 768 70.12 59.10 -56.99
CA ILE A 768 71.59 59.16 -56.93
C ILE A 768 72.19 58.22 -57.96
N ASP A 769 71.63 57.02 -58.11
CA ASP A 769 72.05 56.04 -59.10
C ASP A 769 70.84 55.41 -59.77
N ARG A 770 71.00 55.03 -61.05
CA ARG A 770 70.05 54.24 -61.83
C ARG A 770 70.81 53.19 -62.61
N TYR A 771 70.28 51.98 -62.63
CA TYR A 771 70.85 50.84 -63.32
C TYR A 771 69.78 50.34 -64.28
N ASP A 772 69.95 50.61 -65.57
CA ASP A 772 69.10 50.01 -66.58
C ASP A 772 69.72 48.67 -66.98
N PHE A 773 69.13 47.58 -66.50
CA PHE A 773 69.51 46.24 -66.91
C PHE A 773 68.97 45.96 -68.30
N ASN A 774 69.80 45.38 -69.16
CA ASN A 774 69.42 45.07 -70.53
C ASN A 774 69.45 43.56 -70.77
N PRO A 775 68.44 42.80 -70.29
CA PRO A 775 68.39 41.36 -70.50
C PRO A 775 68.45 41.01 -72.00
N GLY A 776 69.58 40.46 -72.45
CA GLY A 776 69.80 40.02 -73.84
C GLY A 776 70.46 41.04 -74.77
N ALA A 777 70.89 42.21 -74.29
CA ALA A 777 71.70 43.16 -75.07
C ALA A 777 73.21 42.97 -74.83
N GLN A 778 74.04 43.66 -75.62
CA GLN A 778 75.51 43.54 -75.56
C GLN A 778 76.12 43.94 -74.19
N TYR A 779 75.44 44.77 -73.39
CA TYR A 779 75.92 45.25 -72.10
C TYR A 779 75.10 44.67 -70.94
N ALA A 780 75.77 44.34 -69.83
CA ALA A 780 75.17 43.75 -68.62
C ALA A 780 74.08 44.64 -68.03
N TYR A 781 74.42 45.92 -67.86
CA TYR A 781 73.57 46.99 -67.41
C TYR A 781 74.28 48.32 -67.69
N ASN A 782 73.50 49.39 -67.71
CA ASN A 782 73.99 50.75 -67.81
C ASN A 782 73.82 51.41 -66.45
N LYS A 783 74.91 51.89 -65.84
CA LYS A 783 74.84 52.66 -64.59
C LYS A 783 74.87 54.16 -64.90
N TYR A 784 73.83 54.86 -64.51
CA TYR A 784 73.73 56.31 -64.51
C TYR A 784 73.92 56.81 -63.08
N SER A 785 74.90 57.69 -62.86
CA SER A 785 75.11 58.34 -61.57
C SER A 785 74.75 59.81 -61.66
N PHE A 786 73.97 60.30 -60.70
CA PHE A 786 73.42 61.65 -60.66
C PHE A 786 74.08 62.47 -59.55
N THR A 787 74.31 63.75 -59.83
CA THR A 787 74.68 64.71 -58.79
C THR A 787 73.40 65.19 -58.11
N ALA A 788 73.43 65.29 -56.78
CA ALA A 788 72.26 65.71 -56.00
C ALA A 788 71.69 67.06 -56.51
N GLY A 789 70.41 67.07 -56.89
CA GLY A 789 69.68 68.26 -57.36
C GLY A 789 69.66 68.48 -58.87
N THR A 790 70.19 67.56 -59.67
CA THR A 790 70.21 67.68 -61.14
C THR A 790 69.35 66.63 -61.85
N SER A 791 68.69 67.00 -62.96
CA SER A 791 67.79 66.12 -63.72
C SER A 791 68.48 65.23 -64.77
N TYR A 792 69.79 65.35 -64.94
CA TYR A 792 70.57 64.58 -65.91
C TYR A 792 71.66 63.76 -65.21
N ALA A 793 71.95 62.58 -65.74
CA ALA A 793 73.06 61.76 -65.27
C ALA A 793 74.39 62.52 -65.46
N SER A 794 75.25 62.48 -64.47
CA SER A 794 76.62 63.03 -64.50
C SER A 794 77.63 62.05 -65.07
N PHE A 795 77.39 60.75 -64.93
CA PHE A 795 78.15 59.67 -65.55
C PHE A 795 77.20 58.61 -66.13
N LEU A 796 77.56 58.05 -67.28
CA LEU A 796 77.03 56.80 -67.82
C LEU A 796 78.17 55.82 -67.95
N THR A 797 78.06 54.70 -67.24
CA THR A 797 79.03 53.61 -67.28
C THR A 797 78.38 52.38 -67.88
N ASN A 798 78.96 51.86 -68.96
CA ASN A 798 78.49 50.64 -69.62
C ASN A 798 79.36 49.45 -69.17
N PHE A 799 78.71 48.36 -68.77
CA PHE A 799 79.38 47.15 -68.31
C PHE A 799 79.19 45.99 -69.29
N ASP A 800 80.22 45.19 -69.54
CA ASP A 800 80.11 43.99 -70.38
C ASP A 800 79.47 42.82 -69.62
N GLN A 801 78.52 42.14 -70.27
CA GLN A 801 77.73 41.06 -69.66
C GLN A 801 78.56 39.81 -69.30
N THR A 802 79.67 39.58 -69.98
CA THR A 802 80.50 38.37 -69.80
C THR A 802 81.65 38.55 -68.81
N SER A 803 82.16 39.77 -68.62
CA SER A 803 83.33 40.04 -67.77
C SER A 803 83.03 40.89 -66.54
N GLY A 804 81.87 41.56 -66.47
CA GLY A 804 81.56 42.51 -65.38
C GLY A 804 82.47 43.74 -65.36
N HIS A 805 83.24 43.97 -66.43
CA HIS A 805 84.18 45.09 -66.54
C HIS A 805 83.56 46.28 -67.25
N VAL A 806 84.01 47.48 -66.86
CA VAL A 806 83.64 48.75 -67.49
C VAL A 806 84.22 48.80 -68.89
N THR A 807 83.37 48.86 -69.91
CA THR A 807 83.81 48.97 -71.31
C THR A 807 83.87 50.40 -71.80
N SER A 808 83.10 51.30 -71.18
CA SER A 808 83.14 52.73 -71.45
C SER A 808 82.53 53.51 -70.29
N GLU A 809 83.13 54.65 -69.96
CA GLU A 809 82.56 55.65 -69.07
C GLU A 809 82.44 56.97 -69.84
N THR A 810 81.23 57.54 -69.83
CA THR A 810 80.93 58.83 -70.44
C THR A 810 80.52 59.80 -69.36
N GLN A 811 81.26 60.91 -69.25
CA GLN A 811 80.91 61.98 -68.31
C GLN A 811 80.02 63.01 -69.01
N PHE A 812 79.01 63.52 -68.31
CA PHE A 812 78.07 64.52 -68.81
C PHE A 812 78.08 65.77 -67.93
N ASP A 813 77.74 66.91 -68.52
CA ASP A 813 77.43 68.12 -67.78
C ASP A 813 76.11 67.90 -67.01
N PRO A 814 76.12 67.96 -65.68
CA PRO A 814 74.97 67.57 -64.87
C PRO A 814 73.78 68.54 -65.02
N ASN A 815 73.98 69.76 -65.53
CA ASN A 815 72.91 70.75 -65.72
C ASN A 815 72.32 70.76 -67.14
N THR A 816 73.11 70.38 -68.14
CA THR A 816 72.71 70.47 -69.56
C THR A 816 72.58 69.12 -70.28
N GLY A 817 73.02 68.02 -69.66
CA GLY A 817 72.96 66.67 -70.22
C GLY A 817 73.88 66.42 -71.42
N LYS A 818 74.83 67.33 -71.70
CA LYS A 818 75.78 67.18 -72.82
C LYS A 818 77.00 66.36 -72.40
N ALA A 819 77.40 65.40 -73.24
CA ALA A 819 78.61 64.60 -73.01
C ALA A 819 79.87 65.49 -73.03
N LEU A 820 80.67 65.42 -71.97
CA LEU A 820 81.90 66.18 -71.76
C LEU A 820 83.13 65.41 -72.24
N SER A 821 83.19 64.08 -72.01
CA SER A 821 84.32 63.23 -72.45
C SER A 821 83.96 61.73 -72.48
N SER A 822 84.72 60.94 -73.25
CA SER A 822 84.65 59.47 -73.33
C SER A 822 86.07 58.88 -73.39
N SER A 823 86.40 57.88 -72.55
CA SER A 823 87.73 57.26 -72.43
C SER A 823 87.66 55.72 -72.54
N VAL A 824 88.66 55.08 -73.16
CA VAL A 824 88.81 53.61 -73.26
C VAL A 824 90.26 53.21 -72.93
N ASP A 825 90.38 52.10 -72.19
CA ASP A 825 91.53 51.20 -72.00
C ASP A 825 92.48 51.46 -70.80
N TRP A 826 92.33 50.63 -69.76
CA TRP A 826 93.34 50.40 -68.72
C TRP A 826 93.61 48.90 -68.62
N ASN A 827 94.73 48.46 -69.21
CA ASN A 827 95.31 47.14 -68.95
C ASN A 827 96.80 47.29 -68.57
N GLN A 828 97.18 46.53 -67.54
CA GLN A 828 98.52 46.21 -67.01
C GLN A 828 99.06 47.01 -65.79
N PHE A 829 98.92 46.39 -64.61
CA PHE A 829 100.08 45.98 -63.82
C PHE A 829 99.74 44.70 -63.02
N ASP A 830 100.54 43.65 -63.22
CA ASP A 830 100.35 42.30 -62.70
C ASP A 830 101.61 41.86 -61.91
N GLN A 831 101.40 40.98 -60.91
CA GLN A 831 102.35 40.05 -60.27
C GLN A 831 103.49 40.52 -59.32
N ILE A 832 103.42 40.08 -58.04
CA ILE A 832 104.37 39.19 -57.30
C ILE A 832 103.54 38.43 -56.23
N LEU A 833 103.12 37.18 -56.42
CA LEU A 833 103.80 35.87 -56.21
C LEU A 833 103.80 35.29 -54.77
N ASN A 834 103.25 34.06 -54.71
CA ASN A 834 103.47 32.94 -53.78
C ASN A 834 102.83 33.02 -52.38
N GLY A 835 102.11 32.02 -51.89
CA GLY A 835 101.76 30.67 -52.37
C GLY A 835 100.63 30.18 -51.45
N GLY A 836 99.84 29.17 -51.73
CA GLY A 836 100.06 27.96 -52.49
C GLY A 836 99.23 26.89 -51.77
N GLY A 837 98.70 25.92 -52.52
CA GLY A 837 98.23 24.67 -51.95
C GLY A 837 96.73 24.45 -51.91
N SER A 838 96.24 23.89 -53.02
CA SER A 838 95.63 22.55 -53.04
C SER A 838 94.29 22.32 -52.32
N GLY A 839 93.35 21.76 -53.09
CA GLY A 839 92.22 20.99 -52.56
C GLY A 839 90.90 21.57 -53.03
N SER A 840 90.53 21.42 -54.29
CA SER A 840 89.84 20.22 -54.79
C SER A 840 88.56 19.88 -54.03
N ASN A 841 87.52 19.82 -54.85
CA ASN A 841 86.43 18.87 -54.79
C ASN A 841 85.26 19.20 -53.87
N VAL A 842 84.12 19.61 -54.43
CA VAL A 842 83.21 18.82 -55.30
C VAL A 842 82.26 18.04 -54.43
N THR A 843 81.00 18.48 -54.48
CA THR A 843 79.78 17.68 -54.33
C THR A 843 79.58 17.04 -52.94
N SER A 844 78.36 16.92 -52.42
CA SER A 844 77.21 16.48 -53.18
C SER A 844 75.90 16.89 -52.51
N PHE A 845 75.02 17.40 -53.37
CA PHE A 845 73.65 16.93 -53.56
C PHE A 845 72.69 17.15 -52.39
N ILE A 846 71.71 18.05 -52.55
CA ILE A 846 70.50 17.80 -53.35
C ILE A 846 69.89 16.46 -52.96
N GLY A 847 68.77 16.54 -52.25
CA GLY A 847 67.95 15.35 -52.07
C GLY A 847 66.93 15.51 -50.99
N GLY A 848 66.03 16.48 -51.19
CA GLY A 848 64.62 16.15 -51.28
C GLY A 848 63.97 15.48 -50.09
N GLY A 849 62.92 16.16 -49.64
CA GLY A 849 61.64 15.51 -49.69
C GLY A 849 61.19 14.94 -48.35
N GLY A 850 60.12 15.55 -47.87
CA GLY A 850 58.84 14.86 -47.98
C GLY A 850 58.64 13.74 -46.99
N PHE A 851 57.70 14.00 -46.08
CA PHE A 851 56.63 13.09 -45.68
C PHE A 851 56.41 11.90 -46.66
N PRO A 852 55.92 10.71 -46.25
CA PRO A 852 55.03 10.54 -45.10
C PRO A 852 55.12 9.18 -44.40
N SER A 853 54.20 9.04 -43.45
CA SER A 853 53.38 7.86 -43.18
C SER A 853 53.97 6.81 -42.24
N GLY A 854 53.22 6.62 -41.17
CA GLY A 854 52.74 5.28 -40.89
C GLY A 854 52.88 4.89 -39.44
N SER A 855 51.75 5.00 -38.74
CA SER A 855 51.25 3.96 -37.84
C SER A 855 52.21 3.44 -36.77
N GLY A 856 51.93 3.80 -35.52
CA GLY A 856 52.48 3.04 -34.42
C GLY A 856 52.16 3.62 -33.07
N TYR A 857 51.02 3.19 -32.52
CA TYR A 857 51.02 2.83 -31.10
C TYR A 857 52.31 2.06 -30.79
N ILE A 858 53.19 2.63 -29.98
CA ILE A 858 54.18 1.86 -29.23
C ILE A 858 54.19 2.43 -27.82
N ALA A 859 53.45 1.74 -26.95
CA ALA A 859 53.69 1.76 -25.52
C ALA A 859 55.17 1.47 -25.25
N PHE A 860 55.76 2.21 -24.33
CA PHE A 860 56.87 1.70 -23.55
C PHE A 860 56.46 1.72 -22.08
N GLU A 861 55.85 0.60 -21.69
CA GLU A 861 55.90 0.07 -20.35
C GLU A 861 57.34 0.04 -19.86
N GLY A 862 57.58 0.46 -18.61
CA GLY A 862 58.91 0.33 -18.02
C GLY A 862 59.10 0.90 -16.63
N GLY A 863 58.04 0.98 -15.83
CA GLY A 863 58.06 1.39 -14.43
C GLY A 863 56.62 1.50 -13.98
N SER A 864 56.07 0.41 -13.48
CA SER A 864 54.63 0.21 -13.27
C SER A 864 54.09 1.00 -12.08
N GLY A 865 54.20 2.32 -12.13
CA GLY A 865 53.43 3.20 -11.29
C GLY A 865 53.39 4.64 -11.77
N SER A 866 52.18 5.20 -11.88
CA SER A 866 51.97 6.63 -12.13
C SER A 866 52.00 7.36 -10.78
N ILE A 867 52.13 8.69 -10.80
CA ILE A 867 52.16 9.52 -9.59
C ILE A 867 51.05 10.55 -9.75
N PHE A 868 50.36 10.89 -8.67
CA PHE A 868 49.30 11.89 -8.65
C PHE A 868 49.55 12.91 -7.54
N GLY A 869 48.91 14.07 -7.63
CA GLY A 869 48.97 15.10 -6.61
C GLY A 869 48.00 16.23 -6.87
N GLY A 870 47.70 17.01 -5.83
CA GLY A 870 46.74 18.12 -5.88
C GLY A 870 47.06 19.18 -4.82
N PHE A 871 46.56 20.40 -5.02
CA PHE A 871 46.85 21.57 -4.17
C PHE A 871 45.58 22.29 -3.71
N GLY A 872 45.47 22.57 -2.42
CA GLY A 872 44.51 23.52 -1.87
C GLY A 872 45.06 24.95 -1.78
N PHE A 873 44.47 25.89 -2.53
CA PHE A 873 44.81 27.33 -2.47
C PHE A 873 43.85 28.12 -1.57
N SER A 874 44.36 29.06 -0.79
CA SER A 874 43.58 29.83 0.18
C SER A 874 42.87 31.04 -0.45
N GLY A 875 41.85 30.79 -1.27
CA GLY A 875 40.94 31.80 -1.81
C GLY A 875 41.57 32.96 -2.61
N SER A 876 42.84 32.84 -3.02
CA SER A 876 43.57 33.89 -3.72
C SER A 876 43.58 33.67 -5.23
N SER A 877 43.33 34.75 -5.97
CA SER A 877 43.16 34.88 -7.42
C SER A 877 44.09 34.01 -8.28
N GLU A 878 43.60 33.63 -9.47
CA GLU A 878 44.26 32.85 -10.53
C GLU A 878 45.67 33.37 -10.90
N ALA A 879 45.98 34.61 -10.53
CA ALA A 879 47.30 35.21 -10.64
C ALA A 879 48.38 34.52 -9.80
N ALA A 880 48.05 33.98 -8.61
CA ALA A 880 48.99 33.24 -7.77
C ALA A 880 49.39 31.90 -8.44
N LEU A 881 48.42 31.17 -8.98
CA LEU A 881 48.61 29.92 -9.72
C LEU A 881 49.55 30.05 -10.92
N ARG A 882 49.55 31.20 -11.59
CA ARG A 882 50.31 31.46 -12.83
C ARG A 882 51.68 32.10 -12.58
N SER A 883 52.09 32.28 -11.32
CA SER A 883 53.37 32.89 -10.96
C SER A 883 54.50 31.88 -10.86
N ASP A 884 55.64 32.14 -11.51
CA ASP A 884 56.88 31.36 -11.36
C ASP A 884 57.41 31.38 -9.91
N VAL A 885 56.91 32.31 -9.07
CA VAL A 885 57.24 32.40 -7.64
C VAL A 885 56.74 31.18 -6.87
N VAL A 886 55.49 30.72 -7.12
CA VAL A 886 54.87 29.58 -6.41
C VAL A 886 55.61 28.27 -6.69
N ALA A 887 56.00 28.03 -7.93
CA ALA A 887 56.71 26.82 -8.31
C ALA A 887 58.12 26.74 -7.70
N ASN A 888 58.85 27.86 -7.62
CA ASN A 888 60.23 27.86 -7.12
C ASN A 888 60.33 27.85 -5.59
N THR A 889 59.45 28.53 -4.84
CA THR A 889 59.50 28.50 -3.35
C THR A 889 59.02 27.17 -2.78
N LEU A 890 57.95 26.58 -3.30
CA LEU A 890 57.40 25.33 -2.76
C LEU A 890 58.26 24.10 -3.07
N LEU A 891 58.95 24.06 -4.22
CA LEU A 891 59.89 22.97 -4.54
C LEU A 891 61.06 22.88 -3.52
N ASP A 892 61.50 24.03 -3.00
CA ASP A 892 62.52 24.13 -1.94
C ASP A 892 61.97 23.71 -0.56
N HIS A 893 60.77 24.15 -0.18
CA HIS A 893 60.18 23.88 1.15
C HIS A 893 59.61 22.46 1.32
N LEU A 894 59.26 21.78 0.23
CA LEU A 894 58.73 20.41 0.24
C LEU A 894 59.83 19.33 0.15
N ASP A 895 61.11 19.74 0.08
CA ASP A 895 62.29 18.88 -0.10
C ASP A 895 62.19 17.93 -1.33
N LEU A 896 61.53 18.39 -2.39
CA LEU A 896 61.27 17.59 -3.60
C LEU A 896 62.38 17.70 -4.65
N HIS A 897 63.40 18.55 -4.41
CA HIS A 897 64.46 18.89 -5.37
C HIS A 897 65.28 17.69 -5.87
N ASP A 898 65.36 16.60 -5.11
CA ASP A 898 66.19 15.43 -5.42
C ASP A 898 65.39 14.16 -5.80
N THR A 899 64.07 14.27 -5.96
CA THR A 899 63.22 13.15 -6.42
C THR A 899 62.49 13.49 -7.72
N ARG A 900 62.92 12.86 -8.82
CA ARG A 900 62.28 12.99 -10.15
C ARG A 900 60.77 12.72 -10.12
N ASN A 901 60.34 11.89 -9.18
CA ASN A 901 58.94 11.52 -8.95
C ASN A 901 58.15 12.64 -8.26
N GLY A 902 58.72 13.31 -7.25
CA GLY A 902 58.09 14.42 -6.54
C GLY A 902 57.93 15.68 -7.41
N GLN A 903 58.91 15.98 -8.26
CA GLN A 903 58.83 17.09 -9.22
C GLN A 903 57.75 16.86 -10.30
N ALA A 904 57.57 15.61 -10.75
CA ALA A 904 56.54 15.26 -11.71
C ALA A 904 55.12 15.37 -11.11
N ALA A 905 54.93 14.94 -9.85
CA ALA A 905 53.68 15.12 -9.11
C ALA A 905 53.34 16.59 -8.90
N PHE A 906 54.33 17.39 -8.49
CA PHE A 906 54.20 18.82 -8.27
C PHE A 906 53.81 19.56 -9.55
N GLY A 907 54.46 19.25 -10.68
CA GLY A 907 54.15 19.84 -11.98
C GLY A 907 52.75 19.48 -12.48
N GLN A 908 52.37 18.20 -12.37
CA GLN A 908 51.04 17.73 -12.74
C GLN A 908 49.95 18.36 -11.86
N ALA A 909 50.14 18.39 -10.54
CA ALA A 909 49.21 19.02 -9.60
C ALA A 909 49.00 20.52 -9.87
N LEU A 910 50.08 21.24 -10.22
CA LEU A 910 49.98 22.66 -10.56
C LEU A 910 49.27 22.87 -11.91
N ASP A 911 49.49 21.98 -12.88
CA ASP A 911 48.81 22.01 -14.17
C ASP A 911 47.33 21.62 -14.04
N ASP A 912 46.97 20.70 -13.14
CA ASP A 912 45.59 20.31 -12.84
C ASP A 912 44.84 21.42 -12.11
N ALA A 913 45.44 22.03 -11.08
CA ALA A 913 44.89 23.21 -10.40
C ALA A 913 44.76 24.40 -11.36
N ARG A 914 45.74 24.62 -12.26
CA ARG A 914 45.64 25.63 -13.33
C ARG A 914 44.55 25.29 -14.33
N SER A 915 44.36 24.02 -14.66
CA SER A 915 43.31 23.57 -15.58
C SER A 915 41.94 23.79 -14.97
N ALA A 916 41.74 23.43 -13.70
CA ALA A 916 40.51 23.71 -12.96
C ALA A 916 40.25 25.23 -12.80
N ALA A 917 41.28 26.03 -12.58
CA ALA A 917 41.17 27.49 -12.49
C ALA A 917 40.91 28.19 -13.84
N ASN A 918 41.40 27.61 -14.93
CA ASN A 918 41.23 28.17 -16.28
C ASN A 918 39.98 27.64 -16.98
N ALA A 919 39.40 26.53 -16.49
CA ALA A 919 38.20 25.96 -17.05
C ALA A 919 36.95 26.72 -16.57
N THR A 920 36.00 26.89 -17.47
CA THR A 920 34.81 27.72 -17.24
C THR A 920 33.86 27.02 -16.26
N PRO A 921 33.43 27.64 -15.15
CA PRO A 921 32.75 26.97 -14.03
C PRO A 921 31.61 26.05 -14.48
N GLY A 922 31.87 24.73 -14.50
CA GLY A 922 30.92 23.68 -14.86
C GLY A 922 31.15 22.90 -16.17
N ASN A 923 32.34 22.91 -16.79
CA ASN A 923 32.61 22.11 -18.01
C ASN A 923 33.01 20.64 -17.75
N ASP A 924 33.23 20.22 -16.48
CA ASP A 924 33.57 18.83 -16.11
C ASP A 924 32.34 17.98 -15.68
N ASN A 925 31.12 18.40 -16.00
CA ASN A 925 29.87 17.88 -15.38
C ASN A 925 29.84 18.01 -13.84
N GLY A 926 30.67 18.88 -13.24
CA GLY A 926 30.74 19.04 -11.79
C GLY A 926 31.06 17.73 -11.07
N ARG A 927 32.09 17.00 -11.51
CA ARG A 927 32.62 15.84 -10.77
C ARG A 927 34.13 16.00 -10.64
N PRO A 928 34.72 15.77 -9.45
CA PRO A 928 36.16 15.69 -9.32
C PRO A 928 36.71 14.62 -10.26
N ASN A 929 37.80 14.91 -10.98
CA ASN A 929 38.47 13.92 -11.82
C ASN A 929 38.88 12.70 -10.98
N VAL A 930 38.82 11.48 -11.50
CA VAL A 930 39.30 10.30 -10.75
C VAL A 930 40.71 9.96 -11.19
N GLU A 931 41.69 10.35 -10.37
CA GLU A 931 43.13 10.19 -10.64
C GLU A 931 43.63 8.80 -10.23
N GLY A 932 42.91 8.13 -9.32
CA GLY A 932 43.23 6.79 -8.86
C GLY A 932 42.17 6.20 -7.95
N GLN A 933 42.30 4.92 -7.60
CA GLN A 933 41.40 4.23 -6.66
C GLN A 933 42.18 3.33 -5.71
N TRP A 934 41.79 3.29 -4.45
CA TRP A 934 42.35 2.34 -3.50
C TRP A 934 41.82 0.93 -3.74
N GLY A 935 42.71 -0.04 -3.84
CA GLY A 935 42.36 -1.47 -3.88
C GLY A 935 41.96 -2.06 -2.52
N LYS A 936 42.06 -1.28 -1.43
CA LYS A 936 41.73 -1.68 -0.06
C LYS A 936 40.45 -0.97 0.40
N SER A 937 39.63 -1.63 1.20
CA SER A 937 38.43 -1.03 1.82
C SER A 937 38.68 -0.41 3.21
N GLU A 938 39.78 -0.80 3.86
CA GLU A 938 40.30 -0.19 5.10
C GLU A 938 41.62 0.51 4.78
N LEU A 939 41.74 1.79 5.13
CA LEU A 939 42.93 2.62 4.91
C LEU A 939 43.43 3.14 6.26
N THR A 940 44.72 2.94 6.51
CA THR A 940 45.39 3.47 7.70
C THR A 940 45.89 4.88 7.46
N TRP A 941 45.74 5.76 8.44
CA TRP A 941 46.27 7.13 8.36
C TRP A 941 47.03 7.53 9.62
N SER A 942 47.95 8.48 9.52
CA SER A 942 48.68 9.03 10.68
C SER A 942 48.92 10.51 10.54
N LEU A 943 48.75 11.28 11.62
CA LEU A 943 49.06 12.71 11.68
C LEU A 943 50.30 12.97 12.55
N SER A 944 51.29 13.67 11.99
CA SER A 944 52.49 14.08 12.71
C SER A 944 52.14 15.03 13.85
N ASN A 945 52.76 14.80 15.02
CA ASN A 945 52.69 15.72 16.14
C ASN A 945 53.84 16.74 16.15
N LEU A 946 54.71 16.72 15.13
CA LEU A 946 55.83 17.64 14.96
C LEU A 946 55.50 18.71 13.92
N ASP A 947 55.87 19.95 14.22
CA ASP A 947 55.85 21.07 13.28
C ASP A 947 56.93 20.91 12.18
N SER A 948 56.93 21.79 11.18
CA SER A 948 57.85 21.76 10.03
C SER A 948 59.33 21.90 10.40
N THR A 949 59.63 22.30 11.64
CA THR A 949 60.99 22.42 12.19
C THR A 949 61.38 21.24 13.10
N GLY A 950 60.46 20.27 13.30
CA GLY A 950 60.66 19.08 14.11
C GLY A 950 60.33 19.25 15.60
N HIS A 951 59.63 20.31 16.01
CA HIS A 951 59.18 20.49 17.40
C HIS A 951 57.77 19.97 17.61
N ALA A 952 57.53 19.29 18.73
CA ALA A 952 56.21 18.75 19.03
C ALA A 952 55.22 19.85 19.43
N PHE A 953 54.01 19.83 18.86
CA PHE A 953 52.90 20.65 19.31
C PHE A 953 52.51 20.31 20.76
N SER A 954 51.92 21.28 21.46
CA SER A 954 51.36 21.00 22.78
C SER A 954 50.23 19.96 22.67
N SER A 955 50.07 19.08 23.65
CA SER A 955 49.05 18.02 23.59
C SER A 955 47.62 18.56 23.46
N SER A 956 47.33 19.76 24.01
CA SER A 956 46.02 20.40 23.87
C SER A 956 45.79 20.97 22.48
N THR A 957 46.82 21.59 21.88
CA THR A 957 46.75 22.11 20.51
C THR A 957 46.65 20.97 19.50
N MET A 958 47.43 19.92 19.71
CA MET A 958 47.41 18.75 18.84
C MET A 958 46.06 18.03 18.87
N ALA A 959 45.40 17.96 20.03
CA ALA A 959 44.07 17.36 20.14
C ALA A 959 43.00 18.12 19.32
N GLU A 960 43.09 19.46 19.25
CA GLU A 960 42.18 20.28 18.43
C GLU A 960 42.42 20.04 16.93
N TYR A 961 43.68 19.89 16.51
CA TYR A 961 44.03 19.63 15.11
C TYR A 961 43.68 18.20 14.68
N GLU A 962 43.98 17.21 15.53
CA GLU A 962 43.61 15.80 15.32
C GLU A 962 42.09 15.62 15.22
N GLN A 963 41.33 16.40 16.00
CA GLN A 963 39.86 16.41 15.90
C GLN A 963 39.37 16.94 14.54
N ALA A 964 39.97 18.00 14.01
CA ALA A 964 39.61 18.55 12.70
C ALA A 964 39.88 17.54 11.56
N VAL A 965 41.05 16.89 11.57
CA VAL A 965 41.43 15.86 10.59
C VAL A 965 40.55 14.61 10.71
N THR A 966 40.23 14.17 11.93
CA THR A 966 39.34 13.02 12.18
C THR A 966 37.92 13.26 11.65
N GLN A 967 37.41 14.48 11.77
CA GLN A 967 36.10 14.86 11.22
C GLN A 967 36.10 14.80 9.70
N ALA A 968 37.19 15.24 9.05
CA ALA A 968 37.33 15.16 7.60
C ALA A 968 37.34 13.71 7.07
N PHE A 969 38.09 12.80 7.72
CA PHE A 969 38.02 11.37 7.40
C PHE A 969 36.61 10.78 7.63
N SER A 970 35.91 11.22 8.67
CA SER A 970 34.54 10.77 8.96
C SER A 970 33.55 11.20 7.87
N ALA A 971 33.70 12.42 7.34
CA ALA A 971 32.87 12.93 6.25
C ALA A 971 33.07 12.10 4.96
N TRP A 972 34.32 11.80 4.59
CA TRP A 972 34.61 10.94 3.44
C TRP A 972 34.22 9.48 3.65
N SER A 973 34.32 8.94 4.87
CA SER A 973 33.87 7.58 5.18
C SER A 973 32.37 7.41 4.89
N ALA A 974 31.55 8.39 5.28
CA ALA A 974 30.12 8.41 5.02
C ALA A 974 29.78 8.43 3.52
N GLN A 975 30.62 9.06 2.70
CA GLN A 975 30.37 9.20 1.25
C GLN A 975 31.01 8.12 0.38
N THR A 976 32.08 7.45 0.81
CA THR A 976 32.86 6.49 0.00
C THR A 976 32.65 5.03 0.40
N GLY A 977 32.39 4.78 1.70
CA GLY A 977 32.37 3.43 2.27
C GLY A 977 33.74 2.90 2.72
N PHE A 978 34.82 3.69 2.66
CA PHE A 978 36.10 3.33 3.26
C PHE A 978 36.04 3.36 4.79
N VAL A 979 36.76 2.43 5.42
CA VAL A 979 37.02 2.45 6.87
C VAL A 979 38.40 3.09 7.09
N PHE A 980 38.45 4.23 7.77
CA PHE A 980 39.70 4.92 8.10
C PHE A 980 40.17 4.57 9.50
N LYS A 981 41.42 4.17 9.64
CA LYS A 981 42.00 3.78 10.93
C LYS A 981 43.26 4.56 11.23
N GLU A 982 43.20 5.39 12.26
CA GLU A 982 44.37 6.11 12.73
C GLU A 982 45.42 5.14 13.32
N VAL A 983 46.69 5.36 12.96
CA VAL A 983 47.85 4.68 13.52
C VAL A 983 48.84 5.72 14.05
N ALA A 984 49.67 5.33 15.02
CA ALA A 984 50.58 6.25 15.69
C ALA A 984 51.52 6.97 14.70
N ALA A 985 51.71 8.28 14.88
CA ALA A 985 52.61 9.12 14.11
C ALA A 985 54.00 8.46 13.95
N GLY A 986 54.49 8.38 12.71
CA GLY A 986 55.75 7.70 12.34
C GLY A 986 55.62 6.20 12.03
N SER A 987 54.43 5.62 12.07
CA SER A 987 54.14 4.30 11.51
C SER A 987 53.94 4.39 10.00
N SER A 988 54.26 3.33 9.24
CA SER A 988 53.96 3.26 7.80
C SER A 988 52.44 3.15 7.59
N ALA A 989 51.75 4.28 7.54
CA ALA A 989 50.33 4.39 7.20
C ALA A 989 50.13 4.44 5.67
N ASP A 990 48.92 4.11 5.21
CA ASP A 990 48.53 4.26 3.80
C ASP A 990 48.44 5.74 3.40
N ILE A 991 47.94 6.60 4.31
CA ILE A 991 47.88 8.05 4.16
C ILE A 991 48.67 8.70 5.30
N GLN A 992 49.79 9.34 4.99
CA GLN A 992 50.59 10.08 5.97
C GLN A 992 50.23 11.56 5.91
N ILE A 993 50.18 12.23 7.06
CA ILE A 993 49.87 13.66 7.17
C ILE A 993 50.93 14.33 8.04
N ASP A 994 51.59 15.35 7.52
CA ASP A 994 52.58 16.16 8.23
C ASP A 994 52.37 17.67 8.00
N TRP A 995 53.14 18.47 8.75
CA TRP A 995 53.06 19.93 8.75
C TRP A 995 54.29 20.51 8.05
N ASN A 996 54.06 21.35 7.03
CA ASN A 996 55.11 21.96 6.23
C ASN A 996 54.98 23.49 6.19
N ALA A 997 56.11 24.15 5.97
CA ALA A 997 56.15 25.60 5.79
C ALA A 997 55.88 25.94 4.31
N LEU A 998 54.62 26.18 3.93
CA LEU A 998 54.21 26.41 2.53
C LEU A 998 54.27 27.89 2.14
N ASP A 999 54.61 28.78 3.08
CA ASP A 999 54.74 30.23 2.84
C ASP A 999 53.43 30.84 2.30
N THR A 1000 52.30 30.43 2.89
CA THR A 1000 50.92 30.76 2.45
C THR A 1000 50.72 32.22 2.08
N ALA A 1001 51.30 33.16 2.86
CA ALA A 1001 51.17 34.59 2.59
C ALA A 1001 51.75 35.04 1.23
N SER A 1002 52.71 34.28 0.68
CA SER A 1002 53.36 34.57 -0.61
C SER A 1002 52.99 33.59 -1.72
N THR A 1003 52.66 32.33 -1.37
CA THR A 1003 52.34 31.27 -2.33
C THR A 1003 50.84 31.08 -2.54
N GLY A 1004 50.03 31.43 -1.54
CA GLY A 1004 48.59 31.16 -1.50
C GLY A 1004 48.24 29.69 -1.26
N VAL A 1005 49.21 28.80 -1.02
CA VAL A 1005 48.99 27.36 -0.82
C VAL A 1005 48.83 27.05 0.66
N VAL A 1006 47.79 26.31 1.03
CA VAL A 1006 47.52 25.85 2.42
C VAL A 1006 47.58 24.33 2.59
N GLY A 1007 47.58 23.58 1.49
CA GLY A 1007 47.73 22.13 1.50
C GLY A 1007 48.33 21.61 0.19
N PHE A 1008 48.98 20.45 0.27
CA PHE A 1008 49.48 19.72 -0.89
C PHE A 1008 49.44 18.21 -0.66
N THR A 1009 48.84 17.47 -1.59
CA THR A 1009 48.78 16.01 -1.57
C THR A 1009 49.62 15.43 -2.70
N SER A 1010 50.33 14.33 -2.41
CA SER A 1010 51.08 13.56 -3.42
C SER A 1010 51.01 12.07 -3.12
N GLY A 1011 50.99 11.20 -4.12
CA GLY A 1011 50.94 9.76 -3.91
C GLY A 1011 51.31 8.94 -5.13
N HIS A 1012 51.49 7.64 -4.93
CA HIS A 1012 51.84 6.72 -6.01
C HIS A 1012 50.64 5.83 -6.38
N THR A 1013 50.50 5.55 -7.67
CA THR A 1013 49.58 4.55 -8.20
C THR A 1013 50.36 3.45 -8.92
N THR A 1014 49.87 2.22 -8.91
CA THR A 1014 50.28 1.14 -9.83
C THR A 1014 49.13 0.91 -10.80
N GLY A 1015 49.27 1.36 -12.05
CA GLY A 1015 48.12 1.51 -12.95
C GLY A 1015 47.19 2.60 -12.44
N THR A 1016 45.91 2.28 -12.19
CA THR A 1016 44.96 3.19 -11.53
C THR A 1016 44.85 2.95 -10.01
N THR A 1017 45.59 1.99 -9.45
CA THR A 1017 45.46 1.62 -8.03
C THR A 1017 46.41 2.43 -7.17
N ILE A 1018 45.90 3.22 -6.22
CA ILE A 1018 46.73 3.99 -5.27
C ILE A 1018 47.43 3.03 -4.29
N THR A 1019 48.73 3.24 -4.06
CA THR A 1019 49.57 2.43 -3.16
C THR A 1019 49.98 3.15 -1.89
N ASP A 1020 50.10 4.48 -1.93
CA ASP A 1020 50.41 5.37 -0.81
C ASP A 1020 50.02 6.81 -1.15
N ALA A 1021 49.70 7.62 -0.14
CA ALA A 1021 49.47 9.05 -0.25
C ALA A 1021 50.09 9.82 0.93
N HIS A 1022 50.53 11.05 0.67
CA HIS A 1022 51.15 11.95 1.63
C HIS A 1022 50.52 13.35 1.50
N ILE A 1023 49.94 13.82 2.59
CA ILE A 1023 49.31 15.15 2.72
C ILE A 1023 50.21 16.05 3.56
N ARG A 1024 50.54 17.22 3.04
CA ARG A 1024 51.29 18.26 3.73
C ARG A 1024 50.38 19.45 3.97
N LEU A 1025 50.10 19.76 5.23
CA LEU A 1025 49.28 20.90 5.63
C LEU A 1025 50.16 22.08 6.05
N GLU A 1026 49.69 23.30 5.82
CA GLU A 1026 50.38 24.51 6.29
C GLU A 1026 50.59 24.48 7.80
N ASP A 1027 51.82 24.71 8.22
CA ASP A 1027 52.24 24.73 9.62
C ASP A 1027 51.63 25.94 10.37
N PRO A 1028 50.83 25.73 11.43
CA PRO A 1028 50.25 26.81 12.23
C PRO A 1028 51.27 27.69 12.94
N THR A 1029 52.54 27.30 13.00
CA THR A 1029 53.63 28.15 13.52
C THR A 1029 54.12 29.18 12.49
N GLN A 1030 53.91 28.93 11.19
CA GLN A 1030 54.19 29.87 10.10
C GLN A 1030 52.98 30.75 9.81
N THR A 1031 51.80 30.14 9.66
CA THR A 1031 50.53 30.85 9.46
C THR A 1031 49.56 30.48 10.58
N SER A 1032 49.44 31.36 11.60
CA SER A 1032 48.67 31.04 12.81
C SER A 1032 47.20 30.73 12.54
N LEU A 1033 46.63 29.77 13.27
CA LEU A 1033 45.19 29.49 13.26
C LEU A 1033 44.46 30.36 14.29
N ASP A 1034 43.29 30.88 13.93
CA ASP A 1034 42.43 31.64 14.84
C ASP A 1034 41.52 30.75 15.69
N GLY A 1035 40.62 31.35 16.49
CA GLY A 1035 39.69 30.62 17.37
C GLY A 1035 38.64 29.76 16.65
N THR A 1036 38.55 29.84 15.32
CA THR A 1036 37.72 28.98 14.45
C THR A 1036 38.54 28.01 13.62
N LEU A 1037 39.85 27.91 13.90
CA LEU A 1037 40.83 27.18 13.10
C LEU A 1037 40.92 27.71 11.65
N THR A 1038 40.77 29.01 11.45
CA THR A 1038 41.02 29.67 10.15
C THR A 1038 42.49 30.12 10.08
N TYR A 1039 43.18 29.84 8.97
CA TYR A 1039 44.55 30.32 8.74
C TYR A 1039 44.57 31.85 8.63
N THR A 1040 45.31 32.51 9.52
CA THR A 1040 45.32 33.97 9.66
C THR A 1040 45.75 34.63 8.35
N GLY A 1041 44.93 35.56 7.85
CA GLY A 1041 45.17 36.23 6.56
C GLY A 1041 44.54 35.52 5.36
N THR A 1042 43.81 34.42 5.59
CA THR A 1042 43.11 33.67 4.55
C THR A 1042 41.63 33.43 4.89
N GLN A 1043 40.88 32.80 3.97
CA GLN A 1043 39.52 32.29 4.21
C GLN A 1043 39.47 30.77 4.48
N ALA A 1044 40.62 30.08 4.38
CA ALA A 1044 40.71 28.63 4.49
C ALA A 1044 40.80 28.20 5.95
N THR A 1045 39.98 27.21 6.32
CA THR A 1045 40.03 26.59 7.66
C THR A 1045 40.84 25.31 7.64
N LEU A 1046 41.43 24.91 8.76
CA LEU A 1046 42.14 23.64 8.89
C LEU A 1046 41.23 22.45 8.54
N SER A 1047 39.97 22.46 8.99
CA SER A 1047 39.01 21.40 8.70
C SER A 1047 38.66 21.30 7.22
N GLN A 1048 38.49 22.44 6.53
CA GLN A 1048 38.23 22.48 5.09
C GLN A 1048 39.45 22.03 4.28
N THR A 1049 40.65 22.48 4.68
CA THR A 1049 41.91 22.10 4.03
C THR A 1049 42.14 20.60 4.15
N ALA A 1050 42.00 20.04 5.36
CA ALA A 1050 42.08 18.60 5.57
C ALA A 1050 41.01 17.83 4.76
N LEU A 1051 39.78 18.35 4.66
CA LEU A 1051 38.72 17.74 3.87
C LEU A 1051 39.05 17.70 2.36
N HIS A 1052 39.58 18.78 1.80
CA HIS A 1052 40.03 18.85 0.40
C HIS A 1052 41.19 17.89 0.13
N GLU A 1053 42.26 17.96 0.93
CA GLU A 1053 43.47 17.16 0.70
C GLU A 1053 43.23 15.65 0.90
N ILE A 1054 42.36 15.27 1.83
CA ILE A 1054 41.94 13.86 1.95
C ILE A 1054 41.19 13.41 0.69
N GLY A 1055 40.43 14.28 0.03
CA GLY A 1055 39.80 13.97 -1.24
C GLY A 1055 40.82 13.61 -2.32
N HIS A 1056 41.90 14.38 -2.43
CA HIS A 1056 43.05 14.04 -3.29
C HIS A 1056 43.67 12.70 -2.90
N ALA A 1057 43.91 12.44 -1.62
CA ALA A 1057 44.48 11.18 -1.16
C ALA A 1057 43.59 9.96 -1.45
N LEU A 1058 42.29 10.15 -1.67
CA LEU A 1058 41.34 9.11 -2.09
C LEU A 1058 41.26 8.92 -3.61
N GLY A 1059 41.92 9.79 -4.38
CA GLY A 1059 42.01 9.75 -5.83
C GLY A 1059 41.04 10.69 -6.55
N LEU A 1060 40.54 11.73 -5.87
CA LEU A 1060 39.76 12.81 -6.49
C LEU A 1060 40.70 13.95 -6.88
N GLY A 1061 40.69 14.37 -8.14
CA GLY A 1061 41.38 15.56 -8.63
C GLY A 1061 40.56 16.81 -8.44
N ASP A 1062 41.15 17.96 -8.81
CA ASP A 1062 40.44 19.24 -8.76
C ASP A 1062 39.18 19.23 -9.64
N THR A 1063 38.18 20.00 -9.23
CA THR A 1063 36.97 20.25 -10.01
C THR A 1063 36.82 21.72 -10.38
N THR A 1064 36.03 22.01 -11.41
CA THR A 1064 35.62 23.35 -11.82
C THR A 1064 34.39 23.88 -11.07
N ASP A 1065 33.78 23.08 -10.19
CA ASP A 1065 32.66 23.52 -9.35
C ASP A 1065 33.12 24.28 -8.10
N ALA A 1066 32.96 25.60 -8.09
CA ALA A 1066 33.36 26.46 -6.98
C ALA A 1066 32.66 26.20 -5.63
N ARG A 1067 31.59 25.36 -5.59
CA ARG A 1067 30.93 24.94 -4.34
C ARG A 1067 31.45 23.62 -3.77
N SER A 1068 32.13 22.82 -4.59
CA SER A 1068 32.72 21.56 -4.17
C SER A 1068 33.94 21.79 -3.31
N VAL A 1069 34.11 20.97 -2.26
CA VAL A 1069 35.33 21.02 -1.45
C VAL A 1069 36.57 20.75 -2.30
N MET A 1070 36.45 19.98 -3.39
CA MET A 1070 37.52 19.66 -4.34
C MET A 1070 37.80 20.77 -5.36
N TYR A 1071 37.21 21.96 -5.21
CA TYR A 1071 37.61 23.12 -6.01
C TYR A 1071 39.00 23.60 -5.58
N TYR A 1072 39.87 23.93 -6.54
CA TYR A 1072 41.27 24.31 -6.27
C TYR A 1072 41.41 25.48 -5.27
N ALA A 1073 40.42 26.37 -5.17
CA ALA A 1073 40.43 27.51 -4.24
C ALA A 1073 39.46 27.32 -3.05
N LEU A 1074 40.02 27.22 -1.85
CA LEU A 1074 39.31 27.07 -0.59
C LEU A 1074 38.82 28.42 -0.06
N SER A 1075 37.51 28.57 0.04
CA SER A 1075 36.82 29.79 0.47
C SER A 1075 35.56 29.47 1.30
N ASP A 1076 34.82 30.47 1.76
CA ASP A 1076 33.58 30.28 2.51
C ASP A 1076 32.54 29.33 1.86
N PRO A 1077 32.27 29.36 0.54
CA PRO A 1077 31.22 28.55 -0.08
C PRO A 1077 31.50 27.04 -0.19
N ASN A 1078 32.75 26.58 -0.04
CA ASN A 1078 33.13 25.18 -0.25
C ASN A 1078 33.78 24.53 0.99
N ARG A 1079 33.25 24.82 2.18
CA ARG A 1079 33.75 24.28 3.46
C ARG A 1079 33.32 22.87 3.79
N THR A 1080 32.33 22.34 3.08
CA THR A 1080 31.70 21.04 3.35
C THR A 1080 31.44 20.28 2.06
N LEU A 1081 31.32 18.95 2.15
CA LEU A 1081 31.00 18.11 0.98
C LEU A 1081 29.66 18.50 0.36
N ASP A 1082 29.64 18.63 -0.96
CA ASP A 1082 28.43 18.89 -1.74
C ASP A 1082 28.04 17.71 -2.65
N ALA A 1083 27.13 17.97 -3.60
CA ALA A 1083 26.67 16.96 -4.55
C ALA A 1083 27.80 16.50 -5.51
N THR A 1084 28.67 17.42 -5.94
CA THR A 1084 29.82 17.17 -6.80
C THR A 1084 30.81 16.24 -6.09
N ASP A 1085 31.12 16.51 -4.83
CA ASP A 1085 31.99 15.67 -3.99
C ASP A 1085 31.40 14.27 -3.76
N THR A 1086 30.07 14.20 -3.55
CA THR A 1086 29.35 12.93 -3.37
C THR A 1086 29.41 12.06 -4.61
N LEU A 1087 29.31 12.65 -5.80
CA LEU A 1087 29.43 11.94 -7.08
C LEU A 1087 30.87 11.48 -7.35
N GLY A 1088 31.87 12.30 -7.01
CA GLY A 1088 33.28 11.89 -7.03
C GLY A 1088 33.55 10.72 -6.09
N ALA A 1089 33.09 10.81 -4.84
CA ALA A 1089 33.18 9.74 -3.84
C ALA A 1089 32.54 8.42 -4.31
N GLN A 1090 31.45 8.50 -5.08
CA GLN A 1090 30.81 7.34 -5.74
C GLN A 1090 31.70 6.69 -6.79
N ALA A 1091 32.44 7.48 -7.57
CA ALA A 1091 33.35 6.95 -8.57
C ALA A 1091 34.57 6.25 -7.93
N VAL A 1092 35.16 6.79 -6.86
CA VAL A 1092 36.31 6.16 -6.17
C VAL A 1092 35.91 5.00 -5.25
N GLY A 1093 34.69 5.03 -4.68
CA GLY A 1093 34.18 4.01 -3.76
C GLY A 1093 33.35 2.89 -4.42
N ALA A 1094 33.15 2.91 -5.74
CA ALA A 1094 32.24 2.01 -6.47
C ALA A 1094 32.50 0.51 -6.23
N ASN A 1095 33.75 0.12 -6.04
CA ASN A 1095 34.15 -1.27 -5.78
C ASN A 1095 33.95 -1.73 -4.32
N HIS A 1096 33.68 -0.81 -3.39
CA HIS A 1096 33.63 -1.09 -1.95
C HIS A 1096 32.20 -0.98 -1.37
N ARG A 1097 31.31 -0.21 -2.00
CA ARG A 1097 29.87 -0.18 -1.67
C ARG A 1097 29.13 -1.47 -2.03
N THR A 1098 29.59 -2.21 -3.03
CA THR A 1098 29.02 -3.50 -3.45
C THR A 1098 29.24 -4.63 -2.43
N GLN A 1099 30.24 -4.54 -1.56
CA GLN A 1099 30.45 -5.50 -0.46
C GLN A 1099 29.61 -5.18 0.80
N ALA A 1100 29.36 -3.91 1.10
CA ALA A 1100 28.51 -3.50 2.23
C ALA A 1100 27.01 -3.79 1.98
N ALA A 1101 26.52 -3.56 0.77
CA ALA A 1101 25.14 -3.90 0.37
C ALA A 1101 24.91 -5.42 0.32
N GLY A 1102 25.94 -6.20 -0.05
CA GLY A 1102 25.89 -7.67 -0.05
C GLY A 1102 25.83 -8.29 1.35
N MET A 1103 26.50 -7.71 2.35
CA MET A 1103 26.42 -8.19 3.74
C MET A 1103 25.12 -7.80 4.45
N ALA A 1104 24.54 -6.63 4.12
CA ALA A 1104 23.23 -6.21 4.66
C ALA A 1104 22.08 -7.10 4.16
N ALA A 1105 22.11 -7.50 2.88
CA ALA A 1105 21.11 -8.41 2.31
C ALA A 1105 21.16 -9.83 2.91
N LEU A 1106 22.35 -10.32 3.28
CA LEU A 1106 22.54 -11.61 3.95
C LEU A 1106 22.11 -11.60 5.42
N MET A 1107 22.17 -10.46 6.12
CA MET A 1107 21.67 -10.35 7.51
C MET A 1107 20.14 -10.23 7.58
N ILE A 1108 19.50 -9.56 6.62
CA ILE A 1108 18.03 -9.38 6.58
C ILE A 1108 17.32 -10.71 6.24
N GLN A 1109 17.90 -11.56 5.39
CA GLN A 1109 17.36 -12.90 5.11
C GLN A 1109 17.51 -13.90 6.27
N SER A 1110 18.44 -13.68 7.19
CA SER A 1110 18.61 -14.53 8.38
C SER A 1110 17.60 -14.24 9.51
N MET A 1111 17.03 -13.02 9.55
CA MET A 1111 16.13 -12.56 10.62
C MET A 1111 14.64 -12.83 10.35
N ALA A 1112 14.26 -13.18 9.11
CA ALA A 1112 12.87 -13.46 8.73
C ALA A 1112 12.46 -14.95 8.82
N SER A 1113 13.31 -15.82 9.38
CA SER A 1113 13.11 -17.28 9.41
C SER A 1113 12.77 -17.91 10.78
N PHE A 1114 12.52 -17.10 11.82
CA PHE A 1114 11.99 -17.53 13.11
C PHE A 1114 10.93 -16.51 13.56
N GLY A 1115 9.64 -16.77 13.77
CA GLY A 1115 8.82 -17.97 13.85
C GLY A 1115 7.50 -17.53 14.50
N ALA A 1116 6.37 -18.02 13.99
CA ALA A 1116 5.02 -17.71 14.44
C ALA A 1116 4.63 -18.36 15.81
N ALA A 1117 3.54 -17.83 16.38
CA ALA A 1117 2.74 -18.13 17.61
C ALA A 1117 2.42 -19.64 17.91
N PRO A 1118 1.68 -20.10 18.98
CA PRO A 1118 0.60 -19.41 19.75
C PRO A 1118 0.25 -19.86 21.23
N SER A 1119 -0.76 -19.16 21.79
CA SER A 1119 -1.92 -19.63 22.61
C SER A 1119 -1.94 -19.69 24.18
N ALA A 1120 -3.09 -19.18 24.68
CA ALA A 1120 -3.98 -19.61 25.79
C ALA A 1120 -3.71 -19.22 27.27
N SER A 1121 -4.60 -18.39 27.85
CA SER A 1121 -5.77 -18.83 28.67
C SER A 1121 -6.19 -17.76 29.71
N MET A 1122 -7.51 -17.46 29.79
CA MET A 1122 -8.16 -16.67 30.87
C MET A 1122 -8.37 -17.54 32.14
N PRO A 1123 -8.85 -17.00 33.29
CA PRO A 1123 -10.30 -16.75 33.47
C PRO A 1123 -10.77 -15.59 34.41
N LEU A 1124 -11.97 -15.07 34.08
CA LEU A 1124 -13.15 -14.71 34.92
C LEU A 1124 -13.06 -13.65 36.05
N TYR A 1125 -13.87 -12.57 35.98
CA TYR A 1125 -15.25 -12.47 36.54
C TYR A 1125 -15.82 -11.02 36.41
N ASP A 1126 -17.13 -10.90 36.15
CA ASP A 1126 -17.98 -9.71 35.85
C ASP A 1126 -18.93 -9.41 37.07
N PRO A 1127 -19.99 -8.57 37.07
CA PRO A 1127 -20.29 -7.20 36.56
C PRO A 1127 -20.84 -6.26 37.67
N VAL A 1128 -21.00 -4.95 37.40
CA VAL A 1128 -22.26 -4.19 37.69
C VAL A 1128 -22.45 -3.04 36.69
N ARG A 1129 -23.56 -3.10 35.94
CA ARG A 1129 -24.14 -2.06 35.07
C ARG A 1129 -24.93 -1.02 35.86
N THR A 1130 -24.89 0.24 35.43
CA THR A 1130 -26.09 1.09 35.25
C THR A 1130 -25.73 2.31 34.42
N ALA A 1131 -26.27 2.43 33.21
CA ALA A 1131 -26.40 3.71 32.51
C ALA A 1131 -27.64 3.67 31.62
N VAL A 1132 -28.45 4.70 31.79
CA VAL A 1132 -29.78 4.93 31.22
C VAL A 1132 -29.62 5.61 29.85
N HIS A 1133 -30.37 5.14 28.86
CA HIS A 1133 -30.50 5.77 27.54
C HIS A 1133 -31.27 7.10 27.62
N PRO A 1134 -30.86 8.14 26.88
CA PRO A 1134 -31.80 9.10 26.33
C PRO A 1134 -31.90 8.95 24.80
N MET A 1135 -33.14 8.80 24.34
CA MET A 1135 -33.57 8.90 22.95
C MET A 1135 -33.09 10.21 22.32
N LEU A 1136 -32.48 10.12 21.14
CA LEU A 1136 -32.21 11.27 20.27
C LEU A 1136 -33.28 11.31 19.17
N ALA A 1137 -33.98 12.45 19.12
CA ALA A 1137 -34.98 12.77 18.12
C ALA A 1137 -34.35 13.02 16.75
N MET A 1138 -34.95 12.44 15.71
CA MET A 1138 -34.74 12.78 14.31
C MET A 1138 -35.26 14.20 14.01
N PRO A 1139 -34.56 15.03 13.21
CA PRO A 1139 -35.17 16.14 12.50
C PRO A 1139 -35.65 15.67 11.12
N ALA A 1140 -36.85 16.11 10.77
CA ALA A 1140 -37.48 15.92 9.46
C ALA A 1140 -36.63 16.51 8.33
N HIS A 1141 -36.35 15.70 7.31
CA HIS A 1141 -36.31 16.09 5.90
C HIS A 1141 -36.67 14.90 5.00
#